data_AF-A0A537C5Y5-F1
#
_entry.id   AF-A0A537C5Y5-F1
#
_cell.length_a   1.000
_cell.length_b   1.000
_cell.length_c   1.000
_cell.angle_alpha   90.00
_cell.angle_beta   90.00
_cell.angle_gamma   90.00
#
_symmetry.space_group_name_H-M   'P 1'
#
loop_
_entity.id
_entity.type
_entity.pdbx_description
1 polymer ?
#
loop_
_entity_poly.entity_id
_entity_poly.type
_entity_poly.pdbx_seq_one_letter_code
_entity_poly.pdbx_strand_id
1 'polypeptide(L)'
;MRRFPACWTGVIAWGLSSLATAGPTGLINMPDARFNPDGTLRFGMVYARPYFDLSANATLLPWLETNLAVTQISGVLAFPSQTNGFGPSYGSYKDKNAGLKVRLVAEDGWWPAVAIGAQDPFGTSLFPRQFAAATKTLGDAQVTLGYGRQQIDGVFGGLRYSPSWLGSWSFVTEYDASDYKSFPFAEQTHVSGRRRGFSNAVEYRLGWMSAAFSNQRGVAGVAAYISIPLEQKEWIPKTAEPEPYAKVIPRPTLAQWERDASYRKRMYGALFRQDFKDVRIRMEPNVRLSLTLTNVRISQMSRAVGRAARTALLLAPLQTTEIRVTYTTNGLPVATYEFTDLRKLNRYFNGLLTRSELAESVSIRYADPSSYSAKEKDDLLAALEEPTEARVLYGGEGNYIGFKTQDTGFNVFQVRPTLSSYVNGPNVFQYSLAVLTTYDRELAERLFLSSGVNAILYENISQALGVNNSTLPHVRSDFGEYAKGPRVRVDHLLLNRVYQPSERTYARLTGGWLEQMYGGIGGQWLYVERGAPWAFDVSVEAVKQRDFDGRFGFRDYQTVTALAAVHYKLPYQSTFTVRTGRFLARDYGARFEIKRRFRIGMELGAWYTVTNVVDTGVGNEANYRDKGVFVSIPFEGLLPNDTRLVTGFALSPWTRDPGQMVNSPVDLYQMLEKPLMLDMHDRDGLVRLGDGEDDSNLPYLGSPMWDRPFENLGRMTARDFSDGARALGSSGAWETALLGAGAVLGSAVFDRRISRSVDRHAGSRALDTLDGFGKWLPVAAMGGAGLAALSEQDKRLSNTGIAAIQAGATGLLANLGIKYAVGRARPEDGKGPADFEPFKRPASSFPSNHTTVTWAAVTPFAKEYDAPWLYGVAALANAGRIASREHWLSDTVASSLLGFAIGDFFWQERRKPGDGAPKVAVGPGGVSVMWETK
;
A
#
# COMPACT_ATOMS: atom_id res chain seq x y z
N MET A 1 -5.24 -30.23 27.27
CA MET A 1 -5.54 -28.78 27.44
C MET A 1 -4.48 -27.95 28.18
N ARG A 2 -3.31 -28.48 28.60
CA ARG A 2 -2.25 -27.69 29.30
C ARG A 2 -1.05 -27.25 28.43
N ARG A 3 -1.08 -27.46 27.12
CA ARG A 3 -0.01 -27.06 26.18
C ARG A 3 -0.39 -25.92 25.22
N PHE A 4 -1.47 -25.20 25.50
CA PHE A 4 -1.95 -24.10 24.66
C PHE A 4 -1.22 -22.75 24.87
N PRO A 5 -0.76 -22.36 26.09
CA PRO A 5 -0.12 -21.05 26.27
C PRO A 5 1.41 -21.05 26.09
N ALA A 6 2.09 -22.20 26.13
CA ALA A 6 3.56 -22.26 26.14
C ALA A 6 4.23 -22.07 24.77
N CYS A 7 3.53 -22.32 23.65
CA CYS A 7 4.06 -22.02 22.31
C CYS A 7 3.84 -20.55 21.91
N TRP A 8 2.97 -19.81 22.59
CA TRP A 8 2.72 -18.38 22.32
C TRP A 8 3.83 -17.46 22.85
N THR A 9 4.62 -17.92 23.84
CA THR A 9 5.60 -17.08 24.53
C THR A 9 7.04 -17.21 24.02
N GLY A 10 7.35 -18.23 23.21
CA GLY A 10 8.73 -18.64 22.92
C GLY A 10 9.48 -17.84 21.85
N VAL A 11 8.82 -17.02 21.03
CA VAL A 11 9.47 -16.31 19.89
C VAL A 11 9.15 -14.80 19.84
N ILE A 12 8.42 -14.25 20.81
CA ILE A 12 7.97 -12.83 20.81
C ILE A 12 8.80 -11.97 21.79
N ALA A 13 10.03 -12.38 22.09
CA ALA A 13 10.97 -11.54 22.81
C ALA A 13 11.72 -10.66 21.81
N TRP A 14 11.89 -9.37 22.12
CA TRP A 14 12.78 -8.39 21.46
C TRP A 14 12.25 -7.54 20.29
N GLY A 15 10.97 -7.19 20.26
CA GLY A 15 10.45 -6.14 19.36
C GLY A 15 10.03 -4.88 20.10
N LEU A 16 10.97 -4.04 20.56
CA LEU A 16 10.75 -2.81 21.36
C LEU A 16 9.58 -1.94 20.84
N SER A 17 8.63 -1.61 21.71
CA SER A 17 7.48 -0.74 21.40
C SER A 17 7.66 0.60 22.08
N SER A 18 7.62 1.70 21.32
CA SER A 18 7.76 3.07 21.83
C SER A 18 6.41 3.77 21.96
N LEU A 19 6.14 4.35 23.12
CA LEU A 19 4.93 5.13 23.42
C LEU A 19 4.89 6.48 22.69
N ALA A 20 3.72 7.07 22.46
CA ALA A 20 3.61 8.48 22.06
C ALA A 20 2.17 8.96 22.25
N THR A 21 2.01 10.16 22.79
CA THR A 21 0.73 10.83 22.99
C THR A 21 0.36 11.48 21.67
N ALA A 22 -0.64 10.91 21.00
CA ALA A 22 -1.10 11.26 19.66
C ALA A 22 0.05 11.49 18.67
N GLY A 23 0.40 10.49 17.87
CA GLY A 23 1.40 10.61 16.82
C GLY A 23 2.15 9.29 16.57
N PRO A 24 3.15 9.32 15.66
CA PRO A 24 4.09 8.22 15.49
C PRO A 24 4.80 7.87 16.81
N THR A 25 5.37 6.69 16.88
CA THR A 25 6.20 6.17 17.98
C THR A 25 7.17 7.21 18.59
N GLY A 26 7.38 7.16 19.92
CA GLY A 26 8.18 8.14 20.67
C GLY A 26 8.46 7.81 22.16
N LEU A 27 8.48 8.86 22.97
CA LEU A 27 8.57 8.83 24.42
C LEU A 27 7.18 8.95 25.06
N ILE A 28 6.85 10.01 25.79
CA ILE A 28 5.50 10.25 26.32
C ILE A 28 4.79 11.22 25.39
N ASN A 29 5.17 12.50 25.36
CA ASN A 29 4.67 13.50 24.42
C ASN A 29 5.65 13.76 23.27
N MET A 30 6.95 13.50 23.49
CA MET A 30 7.99 13.82 22.52
C MET A 30 8.27 12.65 21.56
N PRO A 31 8.60 12.92 20.29
CA PRO A 31 8.92 11.88 19.32
C PRO A 31 10.34 11.31 19.54
N ASP A 32 10.61 10.14 18.95
CA ASP A 32 11.94 9.52 18.94
C ASP A 32 12.34 9.07 17.52
N ALA A 33 13.58 8.58 17.37
CA ALA A 33 14.07 8.04 16.11
C ALA A 33 13.83 6.53 15.92
N ARG A 34 13.08 5.89 16.83
CA ARG A 34 12.83 4.44 16.83
C ARG A 34 11.64 4.12 15.95
N PHE A 35 11.64 2.91 15.40
CA PHE A 35 10.54 2.37 14.61
C PHE A 35 10.19 1.00 15.18
N ASN A 36 8.91 0.62 15.08
CA ASN A 36 8.53 -0.77 15.33
C ASN A 36 9.12 -1.68 14.25
N PRO A 37 9.10 -3.02 14.44
CA PRO A 37 9.41 -3.95 13.36
C PRO A 37 8.56 -3.68 12.11
N ASP A 38 9.11 -4.05 10.95
CA ASP A 38 8.43 -3.90 9.67
C ASP A 38 7.04 -4.56 9.68
N GLY A 39 6.07 -3.89 9.06
CA GLY A 39 4.67 -4.33 9.04
C GLY A 39 4.02 -4.41 10.41
N THR A 40 4.37 -3.54 11.36
CA THR A 40 3.62 -3.43 12.62
C THR A 40 2.45 -2.46 12.49
N LEU A 41 1.23 -2.92 12.75
CA LEU A 41 0.04 -2.09 12.91
C LEU A 41 -0.28 -1.94 14.39
N ARG A 42 -0.29 -0.72 14.92
CA ARG A 42 -0.53 -0.44 16.35
C ARG A 42 -1.76 0.44 16.54
N PHE A 43 -2.75 -0.07 17.25
CA PHE A 43 -3.89 0.71 17.72
C PHE A 43 -3.61 1.23 19.14
N GLY A 44 -3.99 2.47 19.42
CA GLY A 44 -3.68 3.13 20.68
C GLY A 44 -4.83 3.95 21.23
N MET A 45 -5.04 3.87 22.54
CA MET A 45 -5.91 4.75 23.31
C MET A 45 -5.04 5.49 24.32
N VAL A 46 -5.08 6.82 24.31
CA VAL A 46 -4.30 7.65 25.25
C VAL A 46 -5.22 8.67 25.90
N TYR A 47 -5.10 8.84 27.21
CA TYR A 47 -5.83 9.84 27.96
C TYR A 47 -4.88 10.66 28.80
N ALA A 48 -4.87 11.97 28.61
CA ALA A 48 -4.17 12.93 29.45
C ALA A 48 -4.93 14.26 29.41
N ARG A 49 -5.77 14.50 30.44
CA ARG A 49 -6.75 15.61 30.49
C ARG A 49 -6.15 16.94 30.02
N PRO A 50 -6.68 17.61 28.99
CA PRO A 50 -8.05 17.46 28.45
C PRO A 50 -8.19 16.48 27.27
N TYR A 51 -7.09 15.88 26.81
CA TYR A 51 -7.07 15.14 25.55
C TYR A 51 -7.35 13.65 25.76
N PHE A 52 -8.15 13.10 24.86
CA PHE A 52 -8.34 11.67 24.68
C PHE A 52 -8.09 11.33 23.21
N ASP A 53 -7.14 10.46 22.94
CA ASP A 53 -6.68 10.12 21.60
C ASP A 53 -6.95 8.66 21.29
N LEU A 54 -7.55 8.43 20.11
CA LEU A 54 -7.58 7.13 19.46
C LEU A 54 -6.65 7.18 18.26
N SER A 55 -5.71 6.24 18.15
CA SER A 55 -4.69 6.24 17.11
C SER A 55 -4.53 4.88 16.44
N ALA A 56 -4.14 4.90 15.16
CA ALA A 56 -3.70 3.77 14.38
C ALA A 56 -2.36 4.13 13.72
N ASN A 57 -1.30 3.43 14.10
CA ASN A 57 0.05 3.61 13.56
C ASN A 57 0.41 2.40 12.70
N ALA A 58 1.00 2.63 11.53
CA ALA A 58 1.49 1.56 10.68
C ALA A 58 2.95 1.82 10.34
N THR A 59 3.83 0.89 10.70
CA THR A 59 5.19 0.83 10.14
C THR A 59 5.09 0.20 8.76
N LEU A 60 4.74 1.04 7.78
CA LEU A 60 4.46 0.63 6.40
C LEU A 60 5.69 0.17 5.65
N LEU A 61 6.88 0.63 6.02
CA LEU A 61 8.19 0.19 5.54
C LEU A 61 9.18 0.27 6.71
N PRO A 62 10.33 -0.43 6.69
CA PRO A 62 11.32 -0.37 7.77
C PRO A 62 11.78 1.06 8.13
N TRP A 63 11.63 2.00 7.19
CA TRP A 63 12.00 3.41 7.30
C TRP A 63 10.81 4.38 7.27
N LEU A 64 9.57 3.92 7.11
CA LEU A 64 8.37 4.76 7.03
C LEU A 64 7.32 4.30 8.05
N GLU A 65 6.93 5.20 8.93
CA GLU A 65 5.82 5.03 9.84
C GLU A 65 4.77 6.11 9.59
N THR A 66 3.51 5.69 9.48
CA THR A 66 2.37 6.58 9.31
C THR A 66 1.45 6.48 10.52
N ASN A 67 0.83 7.59 10.88
CA ASN A 67 -0.12 7.70 11.99
C ASN A 67 -1.44 8.28 11.48
N LEU A 68 -2.55 7.74 11.97
CA LEU A 68 -3.88 8.34 11.90
C LEU A 68 -4.40 8.43 13.32
N ALA A 69 -4.94 9.58 13.73
CA ALA A 69 -5.53 9.71 15.06
C ALA A 69 -6.78 10.60 15.06
N VAL A 70 -7.64 10.35 16.05
CA VAL A 70 -8.78 11.17 16.39
C VAL A 70 -8.58 11.66 17.82
N THR A 71 -8.50 12.97 17.99
CA THR A 71 -8.28 13.65 19.28
C THR A 71 -9.58 14.28 19.75
N GLN A 72 -10.11 13.82 20.89
CA GLN A 72 -11.21 14.46 21.58
C GLN A 72 -10.69 15.46 22.62
N ILE A 73 -11.28 16.66 22.65
CA ILE A 73 -10.89 17.74 23.56
C ILE A 73 -11.99 17.96 24.60
N SER A 74 -11.81 17.42 25.80
CA SER A 74 -12.78 17.60 26.89
C SER A 74 -12.87 19.06 27.33
N GLY A 75 -14.09 19.54 27.55
CA GLY A 75 -14.38 20.94 27.95
C GLY A 75 -14.66 21.89 26.78
N VAL A 76 -14.50 21.43 25.54
CA VAL A 76 -14.86 22.18 24.33
C VAL A 76 -16.05 21.51 23.68
N LEU A 77 -17.18 22.21 23.53
CA LEU A 77 -18.37 21.67 22.86
C LEU A 77 -18.15 21.63 21.34
N ALA A 78 -18.52 20.51 20.71
CA ALA A 78 -18.44 20.40 19.25
C ALA A 78 -19.45 21.31 18.54
N PHE A 79 -20.66 21.39 19.08
CA PHE A 79 -21.77 22.20 18.54
C PHE A 79 -22.42 23.00 19.68
N PRO A 80 -21.99 24.26 19.90
CA PRO A 80 -22.55 25.12 20.95
C PRO A 80 -24.02 25.48 20.72
N SER A 81 -24.48 25.43 19.46
CA SER A 81 -25.85 25.72 19.03
C SER A 81 -26.40 24.58 18.18
N GLN A 82 -27.72 24.47 18.09
CA GLN A 82 -28.39 23.55 17.16
C GLN A 82 -28.02 23.88 15.70
N THR A 83 -27.37 22.97 15.00
CA THR A 83 -26.95 23.13 13.61
C THR A 83 -26.97 21.76 12.93
N ASN A 84 -27.71 21.63 11.82
CA ASN A 84 -27.85 20.37 11.06
C ASN A 84 -28.29 19.17 11.92
N GLY A 85 -29.14 19.39 12.93
CA GLY A 85 -29.63 18.34 13.84
C GLY A 85 -28.68 17.96 14.98
N PHE A 86 -27.51 18.61 15.07
CA PHE A 86 -26.56 18.46 16.18
C PHE A 86 -26.59 19.68 17.08
N GLY A 87 -26.55 19.48 18.39
CA GLY A 87 -26.50 20.56 19.37
C GLY A 87 -25.56 20.23 20.54
N PRO A 88 -25.67 20.95 21.67
CA PRO A 88 -24.78 20.76 22.83
C PRO A 88 -24.71 19.32 23.37
N SER A 89 -25.77 18.51 23.15
CA SER A 89 -25.83 17.09 23.51
C SER A 89 -24.86 16.19 22.72
N TYR A 90 -24.29 16.67 21.62
CA TYR A 90 -23.28 15.94 20.85
C TYR A 90 -22.02 15.64 21.68
N GLY A 91 -21.70 16.50 22.65
CA GLY A 91 -20.55 16.37 23.54
C GLY A 91 -19.30 17.11 23.05
N SER A 92 -18.13 16.55 23.37
CA SER A 92 -16.84 17.22 23.16
C SER A 92 -16.41 17.29 21.70
N TYR A 93 -15.70 18.37 21.35
CA TYR A 93 -15.07 18.57 20.06
C TYR A 93 -14.06 17.45 19.76
N LYS A 94 -14.04 16.99 18.51
CA LYS A 94 -13.17 15.92 18.01
C LYS A 94 -12.51 16.38 16.73
N ASP A 95 -11.21 16.14 16.62
CA ASP A 95 -10.41 16.47 15.46
C ASP A 95 -9.73 15.20 14.90
N LYS A 96 -9.52 15.15 13.59
CA LYS A 96 -8.84 14.05 12.90
C LYS A 96 -7.49 14.55 12.42
N ASN A 97 -6.42 13.86 12.78
CA ASN A 97 -5.08 14.18 12.32
C ASN A 97 -4.39 12.96 11.70
N ALA A 98 -3.40 13.24 10.86
CA ALA A 98 -2.54 12.25 10.24
C ALA A 98 -1.08 12.68 10.42
N GLY A 99 -0.15 11.71 10.49
CA GLY A 99 1.27 11.99 10.66
C GLY A 99 2.15 11.01 9.89
N LEU A 100 3.39 11.42 9.69
CA LEU A 100 4.43 10.62 9.04
C LEU A 100 5.76 10.76 9.78
N LYS A 101 6.51 9.67 9.87
CA LYS A 101 7.86 9.62 10.40
C LYS A 101 8.74 8.82 9.45
N VAL A 102 9.87 9.40 9.06
CA VAL A 102 10.84 8.83 8.12
C VAL A 102 12.18 8.64 8.83
N ARG A 103 12.68 7.40 8.80
CA ARG A 103 14.02 7.06 9.31
C ARG A 103 15.06 7.43 8.29
N LEU A 104 15.90 8.39 8.62
CA LEU A 104 17.02 8.81 7.78
C LEU A 104 18.23 7.89 7.96
N VAL A 105 18.53 7.48 9.20
CA VAL A 105 19.67 6.62 9.52
C VAL A 105 19.21 5.58 10.53
N ALA A 106 19.45 4.30 10.29
CA ALA A 106 19.29 3.31 11.35
C ALA A 106 20.50 3.33 12.27
N GLU A 107 20.29 2.92 13.51
CA GLU A 107 21.36 2.83 14.49
C GLU A 107 22.43 1.82 14.02
N ASP A 108 23.69 2.25 13.96
CA ASP A 108 24.82 1.39 13.58
C ASP A 108 26.10 1.79 14.33
N GLY A 109 26.73 0.82 14.99
CA GLY A 109 27.94 1.05 15.80
C GLY A 109 27.78 2.21 16.79
N TRP A 110 28.50 3.30 16.56
CA TRP A 110 28.46 4.53 17.38
C TRP A 110 27.40 5.54 16.92
N TRP A 111 26.88 5.44 15.70
CA TRP A 111 25.87 6.36 15.19
C TRP A 111 24.49 6.08 15.81
N PRO A 112 23.76 7.12 16.24
CA PRO A 112 22.36 6.98 16.65
C PRO A 112 21.47 6.75 15.43
N ALA A 113 20.29 6.16 15.65
CA ALA A 113 19.22 6.25 14.67
C ALA A 113 18.78 7.72 14.54
N VAL A 114 18.49 8.18 13.32
CA VAL A 114 18.02 9.55 13.06
C VAL A 114 16.71 9.47 12.28
N ALA A 115 15.71 10.23 12.72
CA ALA A 115 14.42 10.33 12.05
C ALA A 115 13.91 11.77 11.99
N ILE A 116 13.12 12.05 10.97
CA ILE A 116 12.34 13.28 10.83
C ILE A 116 10.86 12.91 10.75
N GLY A 117 10.00 13.81 11.20
CA GLY A 117 8.57 13.58 11.06
C GLY A 117 7.74 14.84 11.15
N ALA A 118 6.50 14.70 10.71
CA ALA A 118 5.48 15.73 10.79
C ALA A 118 4.16 15.10 11.25
N GLN A 119 3.43 15.83 12.08
CA GLN A 119 2.08 15.49 12.51
C GLN A 119 1.13 16.61 12.14
N ASP A 120 -0.06 16.20 11.72
CA ASP A 120 -1.13 17.04 11.20
C ASP A 120 -0.71 18.01 10.07
N PRO A 121 0.03 17.54 9.03
CA PRO A 121 0.44 18.42 7.93
C PRO A 121 -0.68 18.66 6.90
N PHE A 122 -1.80 17.93 6.99
CA PHE A 122 -2.92 17.97 6.06
C PHE A 122 -4.25 17.99 6.83
N GLY A 123 -5.29 18.64 6.29
CA GLY A 123 -6.62 18.68 6.92
C GLY A 123 -6.83 19.96 7.72
N THR A 124 -7.32 19.84 8.95
CA THR A 124 -7.59 20.97 9.85
C THR A 124 -6.29 21.60 10.38
N SER A 125 -5.19 20.84 10.46
CA SER A 125 -3.90 21.32 10.97
C SER A 125 -4.03 21.95 12.36
N LEU A 126 -4.83 21.32 13.22
CA LEU A 126 -5.14 21.76 14.57
C LEU A 126 -3.98 21.44 15.53
N PHE A 127 -3.28 20.32 15.33
CA PHE A 127 -2.12 19.91 16.14
C PHE A 127 -0.82 19.78 15.33
N PRO A 128 -0.36 20.86 14.66
CA PRO A 128 0.78 20.76 13.76
C PRO A 128 2.08 20.61 14.55
N ARG A 129 2.86 19.57 14.23
CA ARG A 129 4.19 19.33 14.80
C ARG A 129 5.17 18.96 13.70
N GLN A 130 6.40 19.45 13.81
CA GLN A 130 7.52 19.02 13.00
C GLN A 130 8.69 18.72 13.90
N PHE A 131 9.42 17.63 13.64
CA PHE A 131 10.55 17.24 14.47
C PHE A 131 11.68 16.55 13.70
N ALA A 132 12.86 16.63 14.28
CA ALA A 132 13.98 15.74 14.04
C ALA A 132 14.43 15.14 15.37
N ALA A 133 14.69 13.83 15.40
CA ALA A 133 15.12 13.11 16.58
C ALA A 133 16.31 12.20 16.26
N ALA A 134 17.19 12.04 17.23
CA ALA A 134 18.27 11.08 17.23
C ALA A 134 18.17 10.20 18.48
N THR A 135 18.19 8.88 18.33
CA THR A 135 18.07 7.92 19.44
C THR A 135 19.22 6.92 19.42
N LYS A 136 19.85 6.70 20.57
CA LYS A 136 20.93 5.73 20.77
C LYS A 136 20.53 4.69 21.80
N THR A 137 20.79 3.42 21.51
CA THR A 137 20.62 2.31 22.43
C THR A 137 21.95 1.99 23.10
N LEU A 138 21.98 2.03 24.43
CA LEU A 138 23.14 1.82 25.30
C LEU A 138 22.77 0.73 26.33
N GLY A 139 22.98 -0.53 25.96
CA GLY A 139 22.52 -1.66 26.76
C GLY A 139 20.99 -1.63 26.94
N ASP A 140 20.54 -1.65 28.19
CA ASP A 140 19.11 -1.60 28.56
C ASP A 140 18.51 -0.17 28.51
N ALA A 141 19.32 0.85 28.20
CA ALA A 141 18.90 2.25 28.14
C ALA A 141 18.83 2.76 26.70
N GLN A 142 17.87 3.64 26.41
CA GLN A 142 17.71 4.34 25.15
C GLN A 142 17.66 5.83 25.40
N VAL A 143 18.58 6.58 24.80
CA VAL A 143 18.71 8.02 24.96
C VAL A 143 18.28 8.71 23.68
N THR A 144 17.35 9.65 23.79
CA THR A 144 16.85 10.45 22.67
C THR A 144 17.19 11.93 22.87
N LEU A 145 17.65 12.57 21.80
CA LEU A 145 17.79 14.01 21.69
C LEU A 145 17.09 14.46 20.41
N GLY A 146 16.36 15.57 20.46
CA GLY A 146 15.70 16.07 19.27
C GLY A 146 15.39 17.56 19.33
N TYR A 147 14.88 18.05 18.21
CA TYR A 147 14.48 19.44 18.04
C TYR A 147 13.16 19.48 17.27
N GLY A 148 12.23 20.31 17.72
CA GLY A 148 10.93 20.48 17.06
C GLY A 148 10.55 21.93 16.81
N ARG A 149 9.57 22.09 15.92
CA ARG A 149 8.91 23.36 15.58
C ARG A 149 7.39 23.20 15.59
N GLN A 150 6.69 24.34 15.57
CA GLN A 150 5.24 24.47 15.74
C GLN A 150 4.82 24.19 17.19
N GLN A 151 4.02 23.16 17.47
CA GLN A 151 3.63 22.86 18.85
C GLN A 151 4.75 22.30 19.73
N ILE A 152 5.85 21.83 19.12
CA ILE A 152 7.11 21.59 19.83
C ILE A 152 7.96 22.83 19.61
N ASP A 153 8.48 23.46 20.66
CA ASP A 153 9.31 24.66 20.54
C ASP A 153 10.68 24.45 21.18
N GLY A 154 11.63 24.04 20.33
CA GLY A 154 13.04 23.92 20.68
C GLY A 154 13.51 22.50 20.91
N VAL A 155 14.54 22.36 21.74
CA VAL A 155 15.21 21.09 22.04
C VAL A 155 14.40 20.27 23.04
N PHE A 156 14.27 18.98 22.76
CA PHE A 156 13.69 17.99 23.66
C PHE A 156 14.62 16.79 23.79
N GLY A 157 14.36 15.92 24.76
CA GLY A 157 15.11 14.68 24.92
C GLY A 157 14.49 13.76 25.95
N GLY A 158 15.04 12.57 26.11
CA GLY A 158 14.59 11.65 27.15
C GLY A 158 15.35 10.34 27.19
N LEU A 159 15.03 9.55 28.20
CA LEU A 159 15.60 8.25 28.51
C LEU A 159 14.48 7.23 28.65
N ARG A 160 14.54 6.12 27.90
CA ARG A 160 13.77 4.90 28.18
C ARG A 160 14.72 3.84 28.73
N TYR A 161 14.45 3.33 29.92
CA TYR A 161 15.20 2.26 30.55
C TYR A 161 14.35 1.00 30.66
N SER A 162 14.76 -0.07 29.98
CA SER A 162 14.06 -1.35 29.88
C SER A 162 14.95 -2.45 30.45
N PRO A 163 15.09 -2.53 31.80
CA PRO A 163 15.99 -3.48 32.45
C PRO A 163 15.66 -4.93 32.10
N SER A 164 16.63 -5.64 31.52
CA SER A 164 16.50 -7.04 31.09
C SER A 164 16.06 -7.98 32.22
N TRP A 165 16.48 -7.71 33.46
CA TRP A 165 16.12 -8.46 34.67
C TRP A 165 14.67 -8.25 35.14
N LEU A 166 14.00 -7.20 34.68
CA LEU A 166 12.62 -6.85 35.01
C LEU A 166 11.64 -7.28 33.91
N GLY A 167 12.14 -7.95 32.87
CA GLY A 167 11.34 -8.50 31.78
C GLY A 167 10.59 -7.43 30.99
N SER A 168 9.27 -7.34 31.19
CA SER A 168 8.36 -6.52 30.39
C SER A 168 8.16 -5.08 30.85
N TRP A 169 8.85 -4.65 31.91
CA TRP A 169 8.72 -3.30 32.47
C TRP A 169 9.71 -2.33 31.81
N SER A 170 9.27 -1.09 31.59
CA SER A 170 10.12 0.01 31.12
C SER A 170 9.80 1.30 31.87
N PHE A 171 10.82 2.13 32.09
CA PHE A 171 10.71 3.43 32.73
C PHE A 171 11.10 4.50 31.72
N VAL A 172 10.27 5.53 31.58
CA VAL A 172 10.53 6.62 30.64
C VAL A 172 10.56 7.93 31.37
N THR A 173 11.59 8.73 31.09
CA THR A 173 11.68 10.14 31.48
C THR A 173 11.89 10.95 30.23
N GLU A 174 11.10 12.01 30.03
CA GLU A 174 11.28 12.94 28.91
C GLU A 174 11.36 14.38 29.42
N TYR A 175 12.06 15.23 28.69
CA TYR A 175 11.93 16.67 28.75
C TYR A 175 10.96 17.10 27.63
N ASP A 176 9.76 17.49 28.02
CA ASP A 176 8.68 17.93 27.15
C ASP A 176 8.84 19.42 26.79
N ALA A 177 9.07 19.67 25.50
CA ALA A 177 9.27 21.00 24.92
C ALA A 177 7.99 21.58 24.26
N SER A 178 6.82 21.04 24.56
CA SER A 178 5.56 21.51 23.99
C SER A 178 5.26 22.97 24.37
N ASP A 179 4.84 23.78 23.39
CA ASP A 179 4.32 25.12 23.64
C ASP A 179 2.81 25.09 23.91
N TYR A 180 2.43 24.69 25.13
CA TYR A 180 1.03 24.54 25.52
C TYR A 180 0.18 25.82 25.38
N LYS A 181 0.78 27.00 25.28
CA LYS A 181 0.06 28.26 25.04
C LYS A 181 -0.46 28.35 23.61
N SER A 182 0.24 27.75 22.66
CA SER A 182 -0.15 27.72 21.25
C SER A 182 -1.12 26.58 20.93
N PHE A 183 -1.57 25.82 21.93
CA PHE A 183 -2.45 24.69 21.70
C PHE A 183 -3.89 25.18 21.40
N PRO A 184 -4.63 24.47 20.55
CA PRO A 184 -6.04 24.72 20.30
C PRO A 184 -6.85 24.75 21.57
N PHE A 185 -7.69 25.77 21.72
CA PHE A 185 -8.57 25.96 22.88
C PHE A 185 -7.81 25.99 24.21
N ALA A 186 -6.55 26.45 24.22
CA ALA A 186 -5.68 26.30 25.38
C ALA A 186 -6.19 27.01 26.64
N GLU A 187 -6.76 28.20 26.49
CA GLU A 187 -7.38 28.95 27.60
C GLU A 187 -8.66 28.25 28.10
N GLN A 188 -9.55 27.84 27.19
CA GLN A 188 -10.81 27.17 27.53
C GLN A 188 -10.59 25.83 28.25
N THR A 189 -9.53 25.11 27.89
CA THR A 189 -9.18 23.81 28.47
C THR A 189 -8.20 23.92 29.65
N HIS A 190 -7.74 25.13 29.96
CA HIS A 190 -6.68 25.42 30.94
C HIS A 190 -5.35 24.70 30.67
N VAL A 191 -5.11 24.22 29.44
CA VAL A 191 -3.84 23.57 29.10
C VAL A 191 -2.69 24.57 29.01
N SER A 192 -2.98 25.87 28.76
CA SER A 192 -1.97 26.94 28.72
C SER A 192 -1.19 27.11 30.02
N GLY A 193 -1.73 26.61 31.14
CA GLY A 193 -1.05 26.56 32.44
C GLY A 193 0.08 25.53 32.53
N ARG A 194 0.14 24.55 31.60
CA ARG A 194 1.25 23.59 31.53
C ARG A 194 2.51 24.27 31.01
N ARG A 195 3.66 23.99 31.64
CA ARG A 195 4.97 24.55 31.26
C ARG A 195 5.80 23.53 30.48
N ARG A 196 7.03 23.86 30.03
CA ARG A 196 8.03 22.89 29.52
C ARG A 196 8.86 22.26 30.66
N GLY A 197 9.32 21.02 30.52
CA GLY A 197 10.01 20.30 31.60
C GLY A 197 9.79 18.79 31.65
N PHE A 198 10.25 18.16 32.75
CA PHE A 198 10.32 16.70 32.85
C PHE A 198 8.99 16.01 33.12
N SER A 199 8.71 14.94 32.37
CA SER A 199 7.59 14.01 32.58
C SER A 199 8.12 12.58 32.73
N ASN A 200 7.41 11.75 33.49
CA ASN A 200 7.84 10.37 33.76
C ASN A 200 6.71 9.38 33.47
N ALA A 201 7.05 8.17 33.03
CA ALA A 201 6.10 7.08 32.81
C ALA A 201 6.68 5.72 33.19
N VAL A 202 5.78 4.81 33.54
CA VAL A 202 6.04 3.38 33.69
C VAL A 202 5.24 2.65 32.63
N GLU A 203 5.90 1.80 31.86
CA GLU A 203 5.33 1.01 30.78
C GLU A 203 5.40 -0.48 31.13
N TYR A 204 4.36 -1.23 30.77
CA TYR A 204 4.32 -2.68 30.89
C TYR A 204 3.87 -3.32 29.59
N ARG A 205 4.58 -4.36 29.16
CA ARG A 205 4.27 -5.10 27.94
C ARG A 205 3.77 -6.52 28.21
N LEU A 206 2.67 -6.89 27.57
CA LEU A 206 2.14 -8.24 27.56
C LEU A 206 1.93 -8.73 26.12
N GLY A 207 2.98 -9.31 25.53
CA GLY A 207 2.96 -9.79 24.14
C GLY A 207 2.67 -8.65 23.14
N TRP A 208 1.52 -8.75 22.49
CA TRP A 208 0.91 -7.77 21.59
C TRP A 208 0.24 -6.57 22.27
N MET A 209 0.10 -6.54 23.59
CA MET A 209 -0.49 -5.43 24.32
C MET A 209 0.58 -4.66 25.11
N SER A 210 0.40 -3.35 25.26
CA SER A 210 1.20 -2.54 26.18
C SER A 210 0.33 -1.52 26.88
N ALA A 211 0.61 -1.29 28.16
CA ALA A 211 -0.03 -0.24 28.96
C ALA A 211 1.02 0.66 29.58
N ALA A 212 0.67 1.92 29.81
CA ALA A 212 1.56 2.87 30.44
C ALA A 212 0.80 3.85 31.32
N PHE A 213 1.43 4.22 32.42
CA PHE A 213 0.98 5.27 33.32
C PHE A 213 2.04 6.37 33.35
N SER A 214 1.63 7.61 33.15
CA SER A 214 2.52 8.77 33.09
C SER A 214 2.09 9.85 34.08
N ASN A 215 3.07 10.57 34.62
CA ASN A 215 2.88 11.82 35.34
C ASN A 215 3.56 12.94 34.56
N GLN A 216 2.74 13.77 33.93
CA GLN A 216 3.15 14.91 33.12
C GLN A 216 3.00 16.19 33.93
N ARG A 217 3.76 16.24 35.04
CA ARG A 217 3.84 17.39 35.97
C ARG A 217 2.49 17.75 36.60
N GLY A 218 1.91 16.77 37.29
CA GLY A 218 0.63 16.90 37.99
C GLY A 218 -0.56 16.44 37.15
N VAL A 219 -0.35 16.14 35.87
CA VAL A 219 -1.36 15.51 35.01
C VAL A 219 -1.05 14.01 34.90
N ALA A 220 -1.91 13.18 35.50
CA ALA A 220 -1.88 11.75 35.26
C ALA A 220 -2.35 11.45 33.82
N GLY A 221 -1.57 10.63 33.12
CA GLY A 221 -1.92 10.12 31.80
C GLY A 221 -1.88 8.61 31.77
N VAL A 222 -2.77 8.00 30.99
CA VAL A 222 -2.82 6.54 30.78
C VAL A 222 -2.79 6.27 29.28
N ALA A 223 -2.02 5.28 28.87
CA ALA A 223 -1.96 4.84 27.49
C ALA A 223 -2.09 3.32 27.40
N ALA A 224 -2.80 2.83 26.40
CA ALA A 224 -2.95 1.41 26.10
C ALA A 224 -2.82 1.20 24.60
N TYR A 225 -2.07 0.18 24.19
CA TYR A 225 -1.86 -0.14 22.78
C TYR A 225 -1.97 -1.63 22.51
N ILE A 226 -2.39 -1.95 21.28
CA ILE A 226 -2.38 -3.28 20.69
C ILE A 226 -1.50 -3.20 19.44
N SER A 227 -0.39 -3.91 19.43
CA SER A 227 0.58 -4.01 18.34
C SER A 227 0.44 -5.35 17.62
N ILE A 228 0.07 -5.28 16.35
CA ILE A 228 -0.29 -6.38 15.49
C ILE A 228 0.81 -6.55 14.42
N PRO A 229 1.54 -7.68 14.42
CA PRO A 229 2.60 -7.94 13.45
C PRO A 229 2.03 -8.53 12.15
N LEU A 230 1.97 -7.72 11.09
CA LEU A 230 1.43 -8.11 9.78
C LEU A 230 2.40 -9.00 8.97
N GLU A 231 3.69 -8.98 9.31
CA GLU A 231 4.73 -9.82 8.67
C GLU A 231 4.80 -11.25 9.22
N GLN A 232 3.92 -11.60 10.17
CA GLN A 232 3.67 -12.98 10.57
C GLN A 232 2.68 -13.63 9.60
N LYS A 233 2.96 -14.85 9.12
CA LYS A 233 2.10 -15.53 8.14
C LYS A 233 0.72 -15.89 8.68
N GLU A 234 0.67 -16.40 9.91
CA GLU A 234 -0.56 -16.88 10.54
C GLU A 234 -0.52 -16.49 12.01
N TRP A 235 -1.58 -15.84 12.52
CA TRP A 235 -1.74 -15.61 13.96
C TRP A 235 -2.48 -16.77 14.63
N ILE A 236 -3.34 -17.46 13.87
CA ILE A 236 -4.15 -18.59 14.34
C ILE A 236 -3.75 -19.83 13.52
N PRO A 237 -3.20 -20.87 14.17
CA PRO A 237 -2.84 -22.11 13.49
C PRO A 237 -4.04 -22.79 12.83
N LYS A 238 -3.80 -23.43 11.69
CA LYS A 238 -4.80 -24.10 10.85
C LYS A 238 -5.26 -25.47 11.35
N THR A 239 -5.63 -25.57 12.62
CA THR A 239 -5.95 -26.87 13.26
C THR A 239 -7.29 -27.48 12.84
N ALA A 240 -8.19 -26.71 12.24
CA ALA A 240 -9.51 -27.19 11.82
C ALA A 240 -9.58 -27.52 10.31
N GLU A 241 -8.46 -27.41 9.60
CA GLU A 241 -8.37 -27.73 8.18
C GLU A 241 -8.71 -29.20 7.90
N PRO A 242 -9.58 -29.50 6.91
CA PRO A 242 -9.80 -30.87 6.46
C PRO A 242 -8.49 -31.50 5.99
N GLU A 243 -8.27 -32.76 6.39
CA GLU A 243 -7.09 -33.51 5.97
C GLU A 243 -7.05 -33.65 4.43
N PRO A 244 -5.84 -33.65 3.82
CA PRO A 244 -5.70 -33.97 2.42
C PRO A 244 -6.22 -35.37 2.11
N TYR A 245 -6.67 -35.61 0.87
CA TYR A 245 -7.02 -36.96 0.45
C TYR A 245 -5.83 -37.92 0.62
N ALA A 246 -5.99 -38.91 1.51
CA ALA A 246 -4.95 -39.88 1.85
C ALA A 246 -5.42 -41.34 1.74
N LYS A 247 -6.66 -41.58 1.30
CA LYS A 247 -7.18 -42.95 1.16
C LYS A 247 -6.46 -43.66 0.01
N VAL A 248 -5.69 -44.69 0.34
CA VAL A 248 -5.03 -45.56 -0.64
C VAL A 248 -5.98 -46.68 -1.01
N ILE A 249 -6.44 -46.66 -2.26
CA ILE A 249 -7.24 -47.73 -2.86
C ILE A 249 -6.53 -48.23 -4.13
N PRO A 250 -6.79 -49.47 -4.58
CA PRO A 250 -6.22 -49.96 -5.84
C PRO A 250 -6.57 -49.03 -7.01
N ARG A 251 -5.53 -48.55 -7.72
CA ARG A 251 -5.70 -47.71 -8.90
C ARG A 251 -6.16 -48.56 -10.09
N PRO A 252 -7.09 -48.05 -10.93
CA PRO A 252 -7.55 -48.79 -12.11
C PRO A 252 -6.46 -48.84 -13.19
N THR A 253 -6.59 -49.79 -14.10
CA THR A 253 -5.90 -49.73 -15.40
C THR A 253 -6.59 -48.71 -16.32
N LEU A 254 -5.89 -48.21 -17.34
CA LEU A 254 -6.46 -47.29 -18.34
C LEU A 254 -7.73 -47.88 -18.99
N ALA A 255 -7.71 -49.16 -19.36
CA ALA A 255 -8.87 -49.83 -19.94
C ALA A 255 -10.08 -49.90 -18.99
N GLN A 256 -9.86 -50.04 -17.68
CA GLN A 256 -10.93 -50.00 -16.68
C GLN A 256 -11.48 -48.58 -16.50
N TRP A 257 -10.60 -47.57 -16.50
CA TRP A 257 -10.99 -46.17 -16.41
C TRP A 257 -11.87 -45.69 -17.57
N GLU A 258 -11.57 -46.15 -18.80
CA GLU A 258 -12.35 -45.83 -19.99
C GLU A 258 -13.72 -46.52 -20.02
N ARG A 259 -13.80 -47.76 -19.54
CA ARG A 259 -15.04 -48.56 -19.56
C ARG A 259 -15.99 -48.24 -18.40
N ASP A 260 -15.46 -47.89 -17.24
CA ASP A 260 -16.24 -47.67 -16.02
C ASP A 260 -16.14 -46.23 -15.53
N ALA A 261 -17.23 -45.48 -15.69
CA ALA A 261 -17.33 -44.10 -15.22
C ALA A 261 -17.26 -43.97 -13.68
N SER A 262 -17.43 -45.05 -12.91
CA SER A 262 -17.37 -45.03 -11.44
C SER A 262 -16.01 -44.54 -10.91
N TYR A 263 -14.91 -44.82 -11.63
CA TYR A 263 -13.58 -44.33 -11.26
C TYR A 263 -13.47 -42.80 -11.39
N ARG A 264 -14.02 -42.24 -12.47
CA ARG A 264 -14.13 -40.78 -12.67
C ARG A 264 -15.03 -40.14 -11.61
N LYS A 265 -16.20 -40.73 -11.34
CA LYS A 265 -17.12 -40.26 -10.29
C LYS A 265 -16.46 -40.25 -8.90
N ARG A 266 -15.65 -41.26 -8.59
CA ARG A 266 -14.91 -41.34 -7.33
C ARG A 266 -13.88 -40.23 -7.17
N MET A 267 -13.12 -39.93 -8.22
CA MET A 267 -12.17 -38.82 -8.23
C MET A 267 -12.91 -37.48 -8.07
N TYR A 268 -14.00 -37.29 -8.80
CA TYR A 268 -14.86 -36.12 -8.65
C TYR A 268 -15.37 -35.96 -7.21
N GLY A 269 -15.97 -37.00 -6.61
CA GLY A 269 -16.48 -36.95 -5.24
C GLY A 269 -15.38 -36.78 -4.17
N ALA A 270 -14.13 -37.17 -4.46
CA ALA A 270 -12.98 -36.88 -3.61
C ALA A 270 -12.57 -35.41 -3.68
N LEU A 271 -12.56 -34.81 -4.88
CA LEU A 271 -12.29 -33.38 -5.09
C LEU A 271 -13.43 -32.51 -4.53
N PHE A 272 -14.68 -32.88 -4.76
CA PHE A 272 -15.85 -32.14 -4.27
C PHE A 272 -15.88 -32.03 -2.74
N ARG A 273 -15.55 -33.12 -2.01
CA ARG A 273 -15.45 -33.13 -0.55
C ARG A 273 -14.30 -32.26 0.00
N GLN A 274 -13.34 -31.90 -0.84
CA GLN A 274 -12.26 -30.97 -0.53
C GLN A 274 -12.56 -29.54 -1.04
N ASP A 275 -13.83 -29.24 -1.29
CA ASP A 275 -14.34 -27.94 -1.74
C ASP A 275 -13.86 -27.50 -3.13
N PHE A 276 -13.45 -28.45 -3.98
CA PHE A 276 -13.23 -28.17 -5.40
C PHE A 276 -14.56 -28.10 -6.15
N LYS A 277 -14.64 -27.18 -7.10
CA LYS A 277 -15.79 -26.89 -7.96
C LYS A 277 -15.32 -26.71 -9.41
N ASP A 278 -16.27 -26.71 -10.35
CA ASP A 278 -15.99 -26.67 -11.80
C ASP A 278 -14.97 -27.74 -12.23
N VAL A 279 -15.04 -28.91 -11.59
CA VAL A 279 -14.08 -30.00 -11.78
C VAL A 279 -14.36 -30.70 -13.11
N ARG A 280 -13.37 -30.71 -13.99
CA ARG A 280 -13.39 -31.43 -15.27
C ARG A 280 -12.19 -32.35 -15.31
N ILE A 281 -12.42 -33.59 -15.70
CA ILE A 281 -11.43 -34.66 -15.67
C ILE A 281 -11.34 -35.25 -17.07
N ARG A 282 -10.19 -35.06 -17.73
CA ARG A 282 -9.94 -35.53 -19.09
C ARG A 282 -8.70 -36.43 -19.12
N MET A 283 -8.80 -37.56 -19.81
CA MET A 283 -7.64 -38.36 -20.18
C MET A 283 -7.23 -37.97 -21.61
N GLU A 284 -6.02 -37.44 -21.78
CA GLU A 284 -5.47 -37.10 -23.09
C GLU A 284 -4.81 -38.33 -23.76
N PRO A 285 -4.60 -38.33 -25.10
CA PRO A 285 -4.11 -39.50 -25.84
C PRO A 285 -2.76 -40.07 -25.38
N ASN A 286 -1.91 -39.26 -24.73
CA ASN A 286 -0.61 -39.65 -24.18
C ASN A 286 -0.70 -40.17 -22.73
N VAL A 287 -1.89 -40.56 -22.27
CA VAL A 287 -2.18 -40.97 -20.90
C VAL A 287 -1.87 -39.87 -19.87
N ARG A 288 -1.97 -38.61 -20.30
CA ARG A 288 -1.93 -37.44 -19.42
C ARG A 288 -3.32 -37.21 -18.82
N LEU A 289 -3.39 -37.14 -17.50
CA LEU A 289 -4.61 -36.78 -16.79
C LEU A 289 -4.67 -35.26 -16.63
N SER A 290 -5.66 -34.64 -17.27
CA SER A 290 -5.91 -33.19 -17.20
C SER A 290 -7.10 -32.90 -16.30
N LEU A 291 -6.90 -31.99 -15.35
CA LEU A 291 -7.87 -31.53 -14.37
C LEU A 291 -8.05 -30.03 -14.53
N THR A 292 -9.27 -29.57 -14.76
CA THR A 292 -9.62 -28.15 -14.69
C THR A 292 -10.55 -27.95 -13.50
N LEU A 293 -10.22 -27.04 -12.59
CA LEU A 293 -10.96 -26.88 -11.34
C LEU A 293 -10.73 -25.52 -10.68
N THR A 294 -11.66 -25.13 -9.82
CA THR A 294 -11.48 -24.07 -8.84
C THR A 294 -11.63 -24.65 -7.43
N ASN A 295 -11.11 -23.96 -6.43
CA ASN A 295 -11.40 -24.25 -5.03
C ASN A 295 -12.16 -23.07 -4.45
N VAL A 296 -13.08 -23.26 -3.51
CA VAL A 296 -13.83 -22.12 -2.94
C VAL A 296 -13.34 -21.66 -1.57
N ARG A 297 -12.51 -22.48 -0.91
CA ARG A 297 -12.07 -22.27 0.46
C ARG A 297 -10.60 -21.92 0.55
N ILE A 298 -9.75 -22.71 -0.09
CA ILE A 298 -8.29 -22.58 -0.03
C ILE A 298 -7.88 -21.29 -0.73
N SER A 299 -7.27 -20.36 -0.03
CA SER A 299 -6.98 -19.04 -0.60
C SER A 299 -5.76 -19.10 -1.54
N GLN A 300 -4.78 -19.94 -1.23
CA GLN A 300 -3.50 -20.05 -1.94
C GLN A 300 -3.61 -21.01 -3.12
N MET A 301 -3.33 -20.52 -4.34
CA MET A 301 -3.51 -21.30 -5.57
C MET A 301 -2.67 -22.58 -5.60
N SER A 302 -1.37 -22.48 -5.31
CA SER A 302 -0.42 -23.61 -5.29
C SER A 302 -0.86 -24.70 -4.31
N ARG A 303 -1.30 -24.34 -3.10
CA ARG A 303 -1.84 -25.28 -2.11
C ARG A 303 -3.08 -26.01 -2.63
N ALA A 304 -4.01 -25.29 -3.27
CA ALA A 304 -5.18 -25.92 -3.88
C ALA A 304 -4.79 -26.87 -5.01
N VAL A 305 -3.89 -26.47 -5.89
CA VAL A 305 -3.36 -27.33 -6.97
C VAL A 305 -2.69 -28.57 -6.40
N GLY A 306 -1.91 -28.45 -5.33
CA GLY A 306 -1.25 -29.57 -4.67
C GLY A 306 -2.23 -30.60 -4.10
N ARG A 307 -3.31 -30.16 -3.45
CA ARG A 307 -4.38 -31.07 -3.00
C ARG A 307 -5.07 -31.80 -4.14
N ALA A 308 -5.34 -31.08 -5.24
CA ALA A 308 -5.89 -31.68 -6.44
C ALA A 308 -4.92 -32.72 -7.04
N ALA A 309 -3.65 -32.37 -7.19
CA ALA A 309 -2.60 -33.24 -7.72
C ALA A 309 -2.40 -34.49 -6.85
N ARG A 310 -2.45 -34.37 -5.52
CA ARG A 310 -2.41 -35.52 -4.59
C ARG A 310 -3.59 -36.45 -4.78
N THR A 311 -4.80 -35.89 -4.89
CA THR A 311 -6.03 -36.66 -5.13
C THR A 311 -5.95 -37.38 -6.48
N ALA A 312 -5.48 -36.68 -7.51
CA ALA A 312 -5.26 -37.21 -8.85
C ALA A 312 -4.26 -38.36 -8.85
N LEU A 313 -3.10 -38.18 -8.22
CA LEU A 313 -2.03 -39.18 -8.14
C LEU A 313 -2.51 -40.51 -7.53
N LEU A 314 -3.38 -40.44 -6.51
CA LEU A 314 -3.91 -41.60 -5.79
C LEU A 314 -5.07 -42.30 -6.52
N LEU A 315 -5.77 -41.62 -7.43
CA LEU A 315 -6.98 -42.15 -8.08
C LEU A 315 -6.87 -42.30 -9.60
N ALA A 316 -5.83 -41.74 -10.22
CA ALA A 316 -5.56 -41.85 -11.65
C ALA A 316 -5.22 -43.29 -12.05
N PRO A 317 -5.38 -43.65 -13.33
CA PRO A 317 -4.93 -44.93 -13.85
C PRO A 317 -3.45 -45.22 -13.61
N LEU A 318 -3.09 -46.50 -13.50
CA LEU A 318 -1.71 -46.95 -13.30
C LEU A 318 -0.75 -46.47 -14.40
N GLN A 319 -1.25 -46.35 -15.62
CA GLN A 319 -0.49 -45.93 -16.80
C GLN A 319 -0.34 -44.41 -16.93
N THR A 320 -0.90 -43.60 -16.03
CA THR A 320 -0.80 -42.14 -16.12
C THR A 320 0.66 -41.69 -16.01
N THR A 321 1.11 -40.95 -17.02
CA THR A 321 2.50 -40.49 -17.16
C THR A 321 2.68 -39.06 -16.63
N GLU A 322 1.65 -38.23 -16.79
CA GLU A 322 1.67 -36.81 -16.44
C GLU A 322 0.32 -36.40 -15.84
N ILE A 323 0.35 -35.49 -14.86
CA ILE A 323 -0.85 -34.85 -14.31
C ILE A 323 -0.77 -33.36 -14.64
N ARG A 324 -1.82 -32.84 -15.29
CA ARG A 324 -1.99 -31.42 -15.56
C ARG A 324 -3.14 -30.88 -14.73
N VAL A 325 -2.92 -29.79 -14.00
CA VAL A 325 -3.96 -29.11 -13.22
C VAL A 325 -4.07 -27.65 -13.69
N THR A 326 -5.17 -27.32 -14.35
CA THR A 326 -5.54 -25.95 -14.72
C THR A 326 -6.45 -25.38 -13.64
N TYR A 327 -5.94 -24.39 -12.92
CA TYR A 327 -6.67 -23.70 -11.88
C TYR A 327 -7.52 -22.56 -12.47
N THR A 328 -8.79 -22.47 -12.08
CA THR A 328 -9.74 -21.45 -12.57
C THR A 328 -10.22 -20.51 -11.46
N THR A 329 -10.58 -19.28 -11.82
CA THR A 329 -11.24 -18.28 -10.96
C THR A 329 -12.46 -17.74 -11.69
N ASN A 330 -13.66 -17.89 -11.14
CA ASN A 330 -14.94 -17.55 -11.81
C ASN A 330 -15.05 -18.09 -13.24
N GLY A 331 -14.59 -19.33 -13.46
CA GLY A 331 -14.60 -19.98 -14.77
C GLY A 331 -13.53 -19.50 -15.76
N LEU A 332 -12.71 -18.50 -15.42
CA LEU A 332 -11.53 -18.12 -16.18
C LEU A 332 -10.35 -19.03 -15.81
N PRO A 333 -9.70 -19.69 -16.77
CA PRO A 333 -8.46 -20.42 -16.49
C PRO A 333 -7.31 -19.44 -16.26
N VAL A 334 -6.52 -19.72 -15.22
CA VAL A 334 -5.54 -18.78 -14.68
C VAL A 334 -4.12 -19.30 -14.90
N ALA A 335 -3.80 -20.43 -14.26
CA ALA A 335 -2.51 -21.07 -14.35
C ALA A 335 -2.66 -22.58 -14.56
N THR A 336 -1.74 -23.17 -15.31
CA THR A 336 -1.66 -24.60 -15.56
C THR A 336 -0.36 -25.14 -14.97
N TYR A 337 -0.50 -26.10 -14.06
CA TYR A 337 0.60 -26.84 -13.47
C TYR A 337 0.74 -28.19 -14.14
N GLU A 338 1.93 -28.51 -14.62
CA GLU A 338 2.24 -29.77 -15.30
C GLU A 338 3.25 -30.56 -14.47
N PHE A 339 2.82 -31.71 -13.96
CA PHE A 339 3.62 -32.64 -13.17
C PHE A 339 4.09 -33.78 -14.07
N THR A 340 5.32 -33.67 -14.55
CA THR A 340 5.90 -34.60 -15.54
C THR A 340 6.58 -35.83 -14.91
N ASP A 341 7.01 -35.74 -13.66
CA ASP A 341 7.56 -36.85 -12.88
C ASP A 341 6.67 -37.17 -11.66
N LEU A 342 5.75 -38.11 -11.85
CA LEU A 342 4.82 -38.53 -10.81
C LEU A 342 5.51 -39.28 -9.65
N ARG A 343 6.73 -39.80 -9.85
CA ARG A 343 7.49 -40.45 -8.77
C ARG A 343 8.08 -39.40 -7.84
N LYS A 344 8.68 -38.32 -8.39
CA LYS A 344 9.12 -37.15 -7.61
C LYS A 344 7.94 -36.52 -6.87
N LEU A 345 6.80 -36.31 -7.54
CA LEU A 345 5.58 -35.78 -6.92
C LEU A 345 5.11 -36.67 -5.74
N ASN A 346 5.06 -37.99 -5.92
CA ASN A 346 4.68 -38.91 -4.85
C ASN A 346 5.67 -38.84 -3.67
N ARG A 347 6.99 -38.83 -3.95
CA ARG A 347 8.00 -38.72 -2.89
C ARG A 347 7.89 -37.41 -2.13
N TYR A 348 7.63 -36.29 -2.80
CA TYR A 348 7.40 -34.99 -2.16
C TYR A 348 6.19 -35.03 -1.21
N PHE A 349 5.03 -35.54 -1.65
CA PHE A 349 3.85 -35.66 -0.76
C PHE A 349 4.04 -36.60 0.43
N ASN A 350 5.01 -37.50 0.35
CA ASN A 350 5.39 -38.39 1.45
C ASN A 350 6.57 -37.85 2.30
N GLY A 351 7.04 -36.61 2.05
CA GLY A 351 8.14 -35.99 2.80
C GLY A 351 9.54 -36.54 2.48
N LEU A 352 9.69 -37.28 1.36
CA LEU A 352 10.93 -37.94 0.93
C LEU A 352 11.72 -37.16 -0.14
N LEU A 353 11.26 -35.97 -0.49
CA LEU A 353 11.84 -35.08 -1.49
C LEU A 353 11.60 -33.62 -1.09
N THR A 354 12.56 -32.74 -1.31
CA THR A 354 12.42 -31.31 -1.02
C THR A 354 11.63 -30.59 -2.13
N ARG A 355 11.13 -29.38 -1.83
CA ARG A 355 10.40 -28.55 -2.82
C ARG A 355 11.29 -28.16 -4.01
N SER A 356 12.55 -27.78 -3.74
CA SER A 356 13.51 -27.39 -4.78
C SER A 356 13.76 -28.52 -5.78
N GLU A 357 13.87 -29.76 -5.29
CA GLU A 357 14.05 -30.94 -6.15
C GLU A 357 12.79 -31.30 -6.96
N LEU A 358 11.60 -30.99 -6.42
CA LEU A 358 10.33 -31.15 -7.13
C LEU A 358 10.21 -30.09 -8.24
N ALA A 359 10.57 -28.83 -7.95
CA ALA A 359 10.42 -27.69 -8.85
C ALA A 359 11.10 -27.91 -10.21
N GLU A 360 12.21 -28.66 -10.25
CA GLU A 360 12.89 -29.06 -11.49
C GLU A 360 12.01 -29.87 -12.47
N SER A 361 10.94 -30.49 -11.98
CA SER A 361 10.05 -31.38 -12.75
C SER A 361 8.62 -30.84 -12.92
N VAL A 362 8.36 -29.62 -12.41
CA VAL A 362 7.05 -28.97 -12.49
C VAL A 362 7.13 -27.75 -13.40
N SER A 363 6.26 -27.71 -14.41
CA SER A 363 6.11 -26.58 -15.31
C SER A 363 4.85 -25.80 -14.91
N ILE A 364 5.00 -24.50 -14.66
CA ILE A 364 3.89 -23.59 -14.35
C ILE A 364 3.79 -22.60 -15.51
N ARG A 365 2.61 -22.54 -16.14
CA ARG A 365 2.35 -21.69 -17.30
C ARG A 365 1.05 -20.93 -17.13
N TYR A 366 0.95 -19.77 -17.78
CA TYR A 366 -0.34 -19.12 -17.98
C TYR A 366 -1.26 -20.08 -18.73
N ALA A 367 -2.51 -20.18 -18.30
CA ALA A 367 -3.43 -21.11 -18.92
C ALA A 367 -3.80 -20.67 -20.35
N ASP A 368 -3.95 -21.64 -21.25
CA ASP A 368 -4.35 -21.42 -22.64
C ASP A 368 -5.89 -21.49 -22.78
N PRO A 369 -6.55 -20.61 -23.58
CA PRO A 369 -8.00 -20.66 -23.78
C PRO A 369 -8.53 -22.02 -24.27
N SER A 370 -7.74 -22.76 -25.05
CA SER A 370 -8.07 -24.09 -25.61
C SER A 370 -7.98 -25.22 -24.58
N SER A 371 -7.40 -24.97 -23.41
CA SER A 371 -7.40 -25.93 -22.30
C SER A 371 -8.79 -26.15 -21.67
N TYR A 372 -9.80 -25.42 -22.15
CA TYR A 372 -11.17 -25.42 -21.66
C TYR A 372 -12.14 -25.93 -22.74
N SER A 373 -12.95 -26.95 -22.42
CA SER A 373 -14.04 -27.46 -23.27
C SER A 373 -15.34 -27.54 -22.47
N ALA A 374 -16.44 -27.03 -23.04
CA ALA A 374 -17.78 -27.00 -22.43
C ALA A 374 -18.50 -28.36 -22.50
N LYS A 375 -18.26 -29.15 -23.54
CA LYS A 375 -18.98 -30.41 -23.82
C LYS A 375 -18.81 -31.47 -22.72
N GLU A 376 -17.68 -31.43 -22.01
CA GLU A 376 -17.33 -32.41 -20.97
C GLU A 376 -17.98 -32.12 -19.61
N LYS A 377 -18.42 -30.88 -19.39
CA LYS A 377 -19.10 -30.44 -18.16
C LYS A 377 -20.51 -31.03 -18.09
N ASP A 378 -21.24 -30.97 -19.20
CA ASP A 378 -22.63 -31.43 -19.29
C ASP A 378 -22.73 -32.96 -19.12
N ASP A 379 -21.80 -33.71 -19.73
CA ASP A 379 -21.72 -35.17 -19.61
C ASP A 379 -21.45 -35.63 -18.16
N LEU A 380 -20.70 -34.85 -17.37
CA LEU A 380 -20.38 -35.15 -15.98
C LEU A 380 -21.53 -34.79 -15.03
N LEU A 381 -22.19 -33.66 -15.26
CA LEU A 381 -23.35 -33.20 -14.48
C LEU A 381 -24.56 -34.12 -14.68
N ALA A 382 -24.79 -34.61 -15.92
CA ALA A 382 -25.81 -35.61 -16.21
C ALA A 382 -25.57 -36.96 -15.50
N ALA A 383 -24.33 -37.24 -15.10
CA ALA A 383 -23.93 -38.49 -14.46
C ALA A 383 -23.93 -38.43 -12.92
N LEU A 384 -24.13 -37.26 -12.31
CA LEU A 384 -24.04 -37.04 -10.86
C LEU A 384 -25.44 -36.74 -10.28
N GLU A 385 -26.09 -37.76 -9.73
CA GLU A 385 -27.23 -37.60 -8.82
C GLU A 385 -26.69 -37.40 -7.39
N GLU A 386 -26.21 -36.20 -7.04
CA GLU A 386 -25.95 -35.86 -5.63
C GLU A 386 -26.92 -34.75 -5.17
N PRO A 387 -27.57 -34.89 -4.00
CA PRO A 387 -28.51 -33.92 -3.49
C PRO A 387 -27.82 -32.61 -3.12
N THR A 388 -28.52 -31.50 -3.34
CA THR A 388 -28.14 -30.16 -2.89
C THR A 388 -27.98 -30.15 -1.36
N GLU A 389 -26.75 -30.25 -0.85
CA GLU A 389 -26.50 -30.13 0.58
C GLU A 389 -26.51 -28.65 0.98
N ALA A 390 -27.55 -28.22 1.69
CA ALA A 390 -27.55 -26.95 2.38
C ALA A 390 -26.48 -26.99 3.49
N ARG A 391 -25.47 -26.12 3.41
CA ARG A 391 -24.40 -26.04 4.40
C ARG A 391 -24.45 -24.69 5.10
N VAL A 392 -24.45 -24.72 6.43
CA VAL A 392 -24.14 -23.53 7.24
C VAL A 392 -22.64 -23.34 7.17
N LEU A 393 -22.19 -22.31 6.44
CA LEU A 393 -20.77 -21.98 6.37
C LEU A 393 -20.42 -21.08 7.56
N TYR A 394 -19.64 -21.63 8.49
CA TYR A 394 -18.84 -20.81 9.41
C TYR A 394 -17.55 -20.42 8.66
N GLY A 395 -17.45 -19.17 8.23
CA GLY A 395 -16.22 -18.62 7.64
C GLY A 395 -15.87 -19.07 6.21
N GLY A 396 -16.79 -19.62 5.42
CA GLY A 396 -16.56 -19.96 3.99
C GLY A 396 -16.98 -18.84 3.03
N GLU A 397 -16.18 -18.57 1.99
CA GLU A 397 -16.45 -17.62 0.88
C GLU A 397 -16.91 -16.21 1.28
N GLY A 398 -16.27 -15.57 2.26
CA GLY A 398 -16.55 -14.15 2.52
C GLY A 398 -17.61 -13.85 3.56
N ASN A 399 -18.06 -14.81 4.37
CA ASN A 399 -19.11 -14.57 5.37
C ASN A 399 -18.71 -15.03 6.78
N TYR A 400 -19.01 -14.18 7.77
CA TYR A 400 -18.88 -14.50 9.20
C TYR A 400 -19.78 -15.68 9.59
N ILE A 401 -21.06 -15.61 9.19
CA ILE A 401 -22.10 -16.63 9.32
C ILE A 401 -22.96 -16.47 8.08
N GLY A 402 -23.18 -17.54 7.31
CA GLY A 402 -24.10 -17.45 6.19
C GLY A 402 -24.68 -18.80 5.78
N PHE A 403 -25.91 -18.76 5.30
CA PHE A 403 -26.53 -19.92 4.66
C PHE A 403 -26.10 -19.92 3.21
N LYS A 404 -25.44 -21.00 2.78
CA LYS A 404 -25.16 -21.24 1.37
C LYS A 404 -25.80 -22.55 0.96
N THR A 405 -26.62 -22.50 -0.08
CA THR A 405 -27.00 -23.70 -0.83
C THR A 405 -26.40 -23.59 -2.22
N GLN A 406 -25.79 -24.68 -2.65
CA GLN A 406 -25.17 -24.78 -3.96
C GLN A 406 -25.58 -26.09 -4.60
N ASP A 407 -26.24 -26.01 -5.75
CA ASP A 407 -26.59 -27.20 -6.52
C ASP A 407 -25.48 -27.59 -7.51
N THR A 408 -25.69 -28.71 -8.18
CA THR A 408 -24.82 -29.22 -9.24
C THR A 408 -24.75 -28.27 -10.44
N GLY A 409 -25.75 -27.40 -10.63
CA GLY A 409 -25.86 -26.39 -11.69
C GLY A 409 -25.18 -25.06 -11.38
N PHE A 410 -24.29 -25.00 -10.38
CA PHE A 410 -23.54 -23.79 -9.99
C PHE A 410 -24.42 -22.65 -9.45
N ASN A 411 -25.68 -22.91 -9.11
CA ASN A 411 -26.52 -21.91 -8.49
C ASN A 411 -26.03 -21.71 -7.06
N VAL A 412 -25.53 -20.52 -6.74
CA VAL A 412 -25.10 -20.15 -5.39
C VAL A 412 -26.15 -19.21 -4.83
N PHE A 413 -26.91 -19.70 -3.85
CA PHE A 413 -27.73 -18.84 -3.02
C PHE A 413 -27.00 -18.61 -1.70
N GLN A 414 -26.85 -17.35 -1.31
CA GLN A 414 -26.10 -16.95 -0.13
C GLN A 414 -26.90 -15.92 0.68
N VAL A 415 -26.96 -16.10 2.00
CA VAL A 415 -27.48 -15.07 2.93
C VAL A 415 -26.39 -14.73 3.93
N ARG A 416 -26.01 -13.44 4.02
CA ARG A 416 -24.90 -13.00 4.88
C ARG A 416 -25.19 -11.67 5.58
N PRO A 417 -24.75 -11.49 6.84
CA PRO A 417 -24.74 -10.17 7.45
C PRO A 417 -23.65 -9.30 6.80
N THR A 418 -23.92 -8.03 6.62
CA THR A 418 -22.99 -7.02 6.12
C THR A 418 -22.91 -5.86 7.11
N LEU A 419 -21.69 -5.38 7.36
CA LEU A 419 -21.43 -4.21 8.18
C LEU A 419 -20.71 -3.18 7.31
N SER A 420 -21.36 -2.06 7.06
CA SER A 420 -20.77 -0.91 6.36
C SER A 420 -20.46 0.18 7.38
N SER A 421 -19.29 0.82 7.27
CA SER A 421 -18.93 1.95 8.12
C SER A 421 -18.73 3.23 7.31
N TYR A 422 -19.13 4.36 7.86
CA TYR A 422 -18.87 5.69 7.30
C TYR A 422 -18.12 6.52 8.36
N VAL A 423 -16.93 6.99 8.00
CA VAL A 423 -16.00 7.63 8.95
C VAL A 423 -15.79 9.11 8.62
N ASN A 424 -16.70 9.69 7.82
CA ASN A 424 -16.55 11.05 7.26
C ASN A 424 -17.59 12.05 7.78
N GLY A 425 -18.45 11.64 8.73
CA GLY A 425 -19.48 12.49 9.31
C GLY A 425 -19.00 13.34 10.50
N PRO A 426 -19.84 14.29 10.97
CA PRO A 426 -19.64 14.98 12.24
C PRO A 426 -19.46 14.00 13.38
N ASN A 427 -20.27 12.93 13.43
CA ASN A 427 -19.99 11.74 14.21
C ASN A 427 -18.94 10.90 13.48
N VAL A 428 -17.75 10.77 14.09
CA VAL A 428 -16.57 10.15 13.46
C VAL A 428 -16.80 8.71 13.03
N PHE A 429 -17.71 7.97 13.68
CA PHE A 429 -18.01 6.58 13.33
C PHE A 429 -19.51 6.36 13.19
N GLN A 430 -19.93 5.99 11.98
CA GLN A 430 -21.28 5.51 11.69
C GLN A 430 -21.23 4.17 11.01
N TYR A 431 -22.33 3.45 11.12
CA TYR A 431 -22.41 2.09 10.66
C TYR A 431 -23.82 1.73 10.18
N SER A 432 -23.86 0.75 9.29
CA SER A 432 -25.07 0.10 8.83
C SER A 432 -24.87 -1.40 8.94
N LEU A 433 -25.74 -2.05 9.68
CA LEU A 433 -25.86 -3.50 9.78
C LEU A 433 -27.01 -3.94 8.88
N ALA A 434 -26.71 -4.81 7.92
CA ALA A 434 -27.69 -5.31 6.97
C ALA A 434 -27.52 -6.81 6.73
N VAL A 435 -28.48 -7.40 6.02
CA VAL A 435 -28.44 -8.78 5.54
C VAL A 435 -28.49 -8.73 4.02
N LEU A 436 -27.42 -9.17 3.38
CA LEU A 436 -27.32 -9.30 1.93
C LEU A 436 -27.65 -10.74 1.54
N THR A 437 -28.69 -10.89 0.72
CA THR A 437 -29.06 -12.15 0.08
C THR A 437 -28.63 -12.09 -1.38
N THR A 438 -27.75 -13.00 -1.80
CA THR A 438 -27.31 -13.12 -3.19
C THR A 438 -27.79 -14.42 -3.82
N TYR A 439 -28.03 -14.36 -5.13
CA TYR A 439 -28.27 -15.52 -5.97
C TYR A 439 -27.47 -15.37 -7.26
N ASP A 440 -26.48 -16.24 -7.42
CA ASP A 440 -25.61 -16.31 -8.59
C ASP A 440 -25.94 -17.58 -9.36
N ARG A 441 -26.09 -17.48 -10.69
CA ARG A 441 -26.42 -18.60 -11.57
C ARG A 441 -25.63 -18.50 -12.86
N GLU A 442 -25.00 -19.60 -13.25
CA GLU A 442 -24.46 -19.72 -14.61
C GLU A 442 -25.61 -20.01 -15.59
N LEU A 443 -25.83 -19.12 -16.54
CA LEU A 443 -26.88 -19.23 -17.56
C LEU A 443 -26.39 -19.91 -18.83
N ALA A 444 -25.12 -19.67 -19.19
CA ALA A 444 -24.42 -20.27 -20.32
C ALA A 444 -22.91 -20.24 -20.03
N GLU A 445 -22.10 -20.79 -20.93
CA GLU A 445 -20.65 -20.83 -20.76
C GLU A 445 -20.08 -19.43 -20.44
N ARG A 446 -19.59 -19.31 -19.20
CA ARG A 446 -19.01 -18.09 -18.64
C ARG A 446 -19.94 -16.88 -18.64
N LEU A 447 -21.26 -17.08 -18.77
CA LEU A 447 -22.31 -16.07 -18.62
C LEU A 447 -23.03 -16.32 -17.30
N PHE A 448 -22.89 -15.38 -16.38
CA PHE A 448 -23.41 -15.47 -15.02
C PHE A 448 -24.47 -14.40 -14.78
N LEU A 449 -25.61 -14.81 -14.27
CA LEU A 449 -26.54 -13.93 -13.57
C LEU A 449 -26.04 -13.75 -12.15
N SER A 450 -25.92 -12.52 -11.70
CA SER A 450 -25.63 -12.17 -10.32
C SER A 450 -26.70 -11.22 -9.80
N SER A 451 -27.30 -11.56 -8.67
CA SER A 451 -28.37 -10.78 -8.06
C SER A 451 -28.15 -10.66 -6.56
N GLY A 452 -28.44 -9.47 -6.01
CA GLY A 452 -28.27 -9.15 -4.61
C GLY A 452 -29.40 -8.28 -4.10
N VAL A 453 -30.00 -8.68 -2.98
CA VAL A 453 -30.99 -7.89 -2.23
C VAL A 453 -30.43 -7.62 -0.84
N ASN A 454 -30.36 -6.34 -0.48
CA ASN A 454 -29.84 -5.90 0.81
C ASN A 454 -30.98 -5.44 1.71
N ALA A 455 -31.05 -6.02 2.92
CA ALA A 455 -32.05 -5.72 3.94
C ALA A 455 -31.37 -5.09 5.18
N ILE A 456 -31.49 -3.78 5.32
CA ILE A 456 -30.90 -3.02 6.43
C ILE A 456 -31.69 -3.27 7.71
N LEU A 457 -30.99 -3.79 8.72
CA LEU A 457 -31.52 -4.05 10.05
C LEU A 457 -31.44 -2.80 10.92
N TYR A 458 -30.29 -2.13 10.89
CA TYR A 458 -30.00 -0.93 11.67
C TYR A 458 -28.99 -0.06 10.93
N GLU A 459 -29.20 1.25 10.89
CA GLU A 459 -28.21 2.20 10.36
C GLU A 459 -28.33 3.56 11.04
N ASN A 460 -27.20 4.26 11.17
CA ASN A 460 -27.14 5.66 11.61
C ASN A 460 -26.30 6.54 10.65
N ILE A 461 -26.03 6.03 9.45
CA ILE A 461 -25.27 6.72 8.40
C ILE A 461 -26.12 7.85 7.79
N SER A 462 -27.43 7.65 7.67
CA SER A 462 -28.38 8.68 7.23
C SER A 462 -28.36 9.94 8.10
N GLN A 463 -27.92 9.82 9.36
CA GLN A 463 -27.80 10.91 10.32
C GLN A 463 -26.47 11.68 10.21
N ALA A 464 -25.49 11.21 9.42
CA ALA A 464 -24.22 11.95 9.19
C ALA A 464 -24.34 13.13 8.24
N LEU A 465 -25.43 13.12 7.49
CA LEU A 465 -25.62 13.82 6.23
C LEU A 465 -25.56 15.35 6.39
N GLY A 466 -24.46 16.01 6.06
CA GLY A 466 -24.50 17.45 5.76
C GLY A 466 -25.22 17.72 4.44
N VAL A 467 -25.59 19.00 4.18
CA VAL A 467 -26.14 19.41 2.87
C VAL A 467 -25.06 19.20 1.80
N ASN A 468 -25.39 18.48 0.72
CA ASN A 468 -24.49 18.32 -0.41
C ASN A 468 -24.27 19.68 -1.09
N ASN A 469 -23.02 20.13 -1.15
CA ASN A 469 -22.60 21.40 -1.74
C ASN A 469 -21.59 21.22 -2.87
N SER A 470 -21.53 20.03 -3.47
CA SER A 470 -20.73 19.80 -4.67
C SER A 470 -21.19 20.68 -5.81
N THR A 471 -20.24 21.28 -6.53
CA THR A 471 -20.52 22.07 -7.74
C THR A 471 -20.53 21.22 -9.01
N LEU A 472 -20.24 19.93 -8.89
CA LEU A 472 -20.19 18.96 -9.99
C LEU A 472 -21.47 18.14 -10.06
N PRO A 473 -21.71 17.38 -11.15
CA PRO A 473 -22.76 16.37 -11.13
C PRO A 473 -22.57 15.43 -9.94
N HIS A 474 -23.63 15.24 -9.15
CA HIS A 474 -23.58 14.43 -7.94
C HIS A 474 -23.49 12.95 -8.30
N VAL A 475 -22.29 12.39 -8.25
CA VAL A 475 -22.02 10.99 -8.61
C VAL A 475 -21.77 10.11 -7.38
N ARG A 476 -21.23 10.69 -6.30
CA ARG A 476 -20.99 10.02 -5.00
C ARG A 476 -21.44 10.87 -3.81
N SER A 477 -21.52 12.18 -3.96
CA SER A 477 -21.92 13.09 -2.89
C SER A 477 -23.36 12.85 -2.39
N ASP A 478 -24.26 12.34 -3.25
CA ASP A 478 -25.65 12.01 -2.89
C ASP A 478 -25.80 10.65 -2.17
N PHE A 479 -24.70 10.00 -1.76
CA PHE A 479 -24.74 8.75 -0.99
C PHE A 479 -25.69 8.80 0.23
N GLY A 480 -25.84 9.98 0.82
CA GLY A 480 -26.78 10.22 1.91
C GLY A 480 -28.25 9.99 1.57
N GLU A 481 -28.68 10.39 0.37
CA GLU A 481 -30.05 10.16 -0.09
C GLU A 481 -30.28 8.67 -0.36
N TYR A 482 -29.27 7.99 -0.90
CA TYR A 482 -29.31 6.52 -1.01
C TYR A 482 -29.38 5.83 0.35
N ALA A 483 -28.73 6.36 1.40
CA ALA A 483 -28.81 5.80 2.75
C ALA A 483 -30.25 5.87 3.31
N LYS A 484 -30.94 7.01 3.13
CA LYS A 484 -32.34 7.25 3.55
C LYS A 484 -33.40 6.39 2.86
N GLY A 485 -33.04 5.73 1.74
CA GLY A 485 -33.94 4.85 1.00
C GLY A 485 -34.52 3.70 1.83
N PRO A 486 -35.44 2.89 1.28
CA PRO A 486 -36.11 1.82 2.01
C PRO A 486 -35.12 0.81 2.60
N ARG A 487 -35.55 0.14 3.68
CA ARG A 487 -34.74 -0.87 4.38
C ARG A 487 -34.40 -2.07 3.48
N VAL A 488 -35.29 -2.44 2.56
CA VAL A 488 -35.04 -3.50 1.57
C VAL A 488 -34.85 -2.88 0.20
N ARG A 489 -33.73 -3.18 -0.45
CA ARG A 489 -33.34 -2.58 -1.74
C ARG A 489 -32.54 -3.57 -2.59
N VAL A 490 -32.58 -3.38 -3.91
CA VAL A 490 -31.76 -4.15 -4.86
C VAL A 490 -30.34 -3.60 -4.81
N ASP A 491 -29.40 -4.43 -4.38
CA ASP A 491 -27.97 -4.09 -4.33
C ASP A 491 -27.40 -4.08 -5.76
N HIS A 492 -27.49 -5.22 -6.44
CA HIS A 492 -27.13 -5.41 -7.83
C HIS A 492 -28.06 -6.45 -8.50
N LEU A 493 -28.20 -6.35 -9.82
CA LEU A 493 -28.86 -7.35 -10.67
C LEU A 493 -28.23 -7.24 -12.06
N LEU A 494 -27.32 -8.13 -12.39
CA LEU A 494 -26.52 -8.03 -13.60
C LEU A 494 -26.26 -9.37 -14.28
N LEU A 495 -26.03 -9.29 -15.58
CA LEU A 495 -25.44 -10.35 -16.38
C LEU A 495 -23.98 -10.03 -16.61
N ASN A 496 -23.09 -10.98 -16.30
CA ASN A 496 -21.66 -10.84 -16.49
C ASN A 496 -21.13 -11.98 -17.35
N ARG A 497 -20.35 -11.65 -18.38
CA ARG A 497 -19.64 -12.61 -19.21
C ARG A 497 -18.15 -12.38 -19.11
N VAL A 498 -17.42 -13.36 -18.61
CA VAL A 498 -15.95 -13.34 -18.56
C VAL A 498 -15.38 -14.31 -19.58
N TYR A 499 -14.28 -13.96 -20.23
CA TYR A 499 -13.61 -14.87 -21.16
C TYR A 499 -12.13 -14.52 -21.29
N GLN A 500 -11.35 -15.47 -21.82
CA GLN A 500 -9.93 -15.34 -22.07
C GLN A 500 -9.71 -15.40 -23.60
N PRO A 501 -9.59 -14.27 -24.31
CA PRO A 501 -9.42 -14.26 -25.77
C PRO A 501 -8.14 -14.94 -26.26
N SER A 502 -7.05 -14.80 -25.50
CA SER A 502 -5.73 -15.36 -25.79
C SER A 502 -4.97 -15.56 -24.48
N GLU A 503 -3.85 -16.29 -24.53
CA GLU A 503 -2.96 -16.44 -23.37
C GLU A 503 -2.65 -15.05 -22.76
N ARG A 504 -2.80 -14.92 -21.44
CA ARG A 504 -2.56 -13.69 -20.66
C ARG A 504 -3.50 -12.50 -20.92
N THR A 505 -4.50 -12.68 -21.77
CA THR A 505 -5.49 -11.65 -22.08
C THR A 505 -6.85 -12.08 -21.55
N TYR A 506 -7.50 -11.20 -20.80
CA TYR A 506 -8.79 -11.46 -20.16
C TYR A 506 -9.76 -10.35 -20.50
N ALA A 507 -11.03 -10.71 -20.67
CA ALA A 507 -12.07 -9.77 -21.03
C ALA A 507 -13.34 -10.04 -20.22
N ARG A 508 -14.10 -8.97 -19.99
CA ARG A 508 -15.36 -8.98 -19.27
C ARG A 508 -16.36 -8.10 -20.01
N LEU A 509 -17.60 -8.56 -20.11
CA LEU A 509 -18.76 -7.77 -20.52
C LEU A 509 -19.83 -7.87 -19.44
N THR A 510 -20.35 -6.75 -18.95
CA THR A 510 -21.37 -6.70 -17.90
C THR A 510 -22.53 -5.80 -18.30
N GLY A 511 -23.73 -6.12 -17.82
CA GLY A 511 -24.92 -5.29 -18.05
C GLY A 511 -26.01 -5.51 -17.01
N GLY A 512 -26.67 -4.43 -16.59
CA GLY A 512 -27.77 -4.45 -15.61
C GLY A 512 -27.63 -3.36 -14.55
N TRP A 513 -28.13 -3.62 -13.34
CA TRP A 513 -27.91 -2.78 -12.16
C TRP A 513 -26.60 -3.19 -11.51
N LEU A 514 -25.54 -2.44 -11.78
CA LEU A 514 -24.17 -2.79 -11.43
C LEU A 514 -23.91 -2.60 -9.93
N GLU A 515 -24.39 -1.49 -9.37
CA GLU A 515 -24.22 -1.13 -7.96
C GLU A 515 -25.41 -0.31 -7.47
N GLN A 516 -25.44 0.04 -6.18
CA GLN A 516 -26.52 0.81 -5.57
C GLN A 516 -26.84 2.14 -6.28
N MET A 517 -25.83 2.82 -6.83
CA MET A 517 -25.99 4.15 -7.44
C MET A 517 -26.09 4.11 -8.98
N TYR A 518 -25.65 3.03 -9.63
CA TYR A 518 -25.53 2.97 -11.10
C TYR A 518 -26.00 1.65 -11.69
N GLY A 519 -26.72 1.75 -12.80
CA GLY A 519 -26.96 0.65 -13.74
C GLY A 519 -26.45 1.03 -15.12
N GLY A 520 -26.19 0.06 -15.98
CA GLY A 520 -25.62 0.31 -17.30
C GLY A 520 -25.05 -0.93 -17.95
N ILE A 521 -24.22 -0.70 -18.96
CA ILE A 521 -23.45 -1.73 -19.66
C ILE A 521 -21.98 -1.32 -19.69
N GLY A 522 -21.09 -2.29 -19.67
CA GLY A 522 -19.67 -2.00 -19.76
C GLY A 522 -18.80 -3.21 -19.97
N GLY A 523 -17.52 -2.97 -20.15
CA GLY A 523 -16.54 -4.00 -20.40
C GLY A 523 -15.16 -3.62 -19.90
N GLN A 524 -14.38 -4.65 -19.61
CA GLN A 524 -12.99 -4.52 -19.19
C GLN A 524 -12.13 -5.49 -19.99
N TRP A 525 -10.96 -5.03 -20.40
CA TRP A 525 -9.92 -5.83 -21.05
C TRP A 525 -8.64 -5.72 -20.23
N LEU A 526 -8.08 -6.84 -19.82
CA LEU A 526 -6.87 -6.94 -19.00
C LEU A 526 -5.81 -7.75 -19.75
N TYR A 527 -4.59 -7.23 -19.78
CA TYR A 527 -3.39 -7.90 -20.26
C TYR A 527 -2.36 -8.01 -19.15
N VAL A 528 -1.80 -9.21 -18.99
CA VAL A 528 -0.74 -9.50 -18.00
C VAL A 528 0.56 -9.83 -18.74
N GLU A 529 1.63 -9.08 -18.48
CA GLU A 529 2.91 -9.32 -19.16
C GLU A 529 3.62 -10.57 -18.62
N ARG A 530 4.36 -11.27 -19.49
CA ARG A 530 5.09 -12.49 -19.12
C ARG A 530 6.39 -12.12 -18.44
N GLY A 531 6.55 -12.57 -17.20
CA GLY A 531 7.80 -12.42 -16.44
C GLY A 531 8.13 -10.97 -16.03
N ALA A 532 7.34 -9.97 -16.45
CA ALA A 532 7.49 -8.59 -16.05
C ALA A 532 6.56 -8.26 -14.87
N PRO A 533 6.88 -7.24 -14.04
CA PRO A 533 6.15 -6.95 -12.82
C PRO A 533 4.94 -6.05 -13.11
N TRP A 534 4.32 -6.11 -14.28
CA TRP A 534 3.24 -5.20 -14.66
C TRP A 534 2.07 -5.84 -15.39
N ALA A 535 0.91 -5.21 -15.24
CA ALA A 535 -0.32 -5.53 -15.97
C ALA A 535 -0.98 -4.23 -16.45
N PHE A 536 -1.78 -4.32 -17.51
CA PHE A 536 -2.47 -3.20 -18.10
C PHE A 536 -3.94 -3.54 -18.34
N ASP A 537 -4.85 -2.65 -17.98
CA ASP A 537 -6.27 -2.84 -18.29
C ASP A 537 -6.94 -1.58 -18.85
N VAL A 538 -8.01 -1.80 -19.62
CA VAL A 538 -8.90 -0.76 -20.13
C VAL A 538 -10.32 -1.13 -19.75
N SER A 539 -11.03 -0.21 -19.11
CA SER A 539 -12.45 -0.34 -18.78
C SER A 539 -13.27 0.77 -19.42
N VAL A 540 -14.43 0.42 -19.96
CA VAL A 540 -15.39 1.36 -20.55
C VAL A 540 -16.78 1.02 -20.07
N GLU A 541 -17.45 1.99 -19.45
CA GLU A 541 -18.74 1.77 -18.79
C GLU A 541 -19.70 2.90 -19.15
N ALA A 542 -20.82 2.56 -19.80
CA ALA A 542 -21.93 3.46 -20.11
C ALA A 542 -23.03 3.27 -19.05
N VAL A 543 -23.17 4.24 -18.16
CA VAL A 543 -23.97 4.11 -16.94
C VAL A 543 -24.99 5.23 -16.77
N LYS A 544 -26.10 4.89 -16.12
CA LYS A 544 -27.18 5.80 -15.72
C LYS A 544 -27.39 5.69 -14.21
N GLN A 545 -27.57 6.83 -13.57
CA GLN A 545 -27.73 6.90 -12.13
C GLN A 545 -29.10 6.33 -11.71
N ARG A 546 -29.12 5.48 -10.69
CA ARG A 546 -30.32 4.83 -10.14
C ARG A 546 -31.10 5.76 -9.22
N ASP A 547 -32.40 5.53 -9.07
CA ASP A 547 -33.23 6.25 -8.11
C ASP A 547 -32.90 5.92 -6.64
N PHE A 548 -33.19 6.87 -5.74
CA PHE A 548 -32.95 6.72 -4.31
C PHE A 548 -33.89 5.70 -3.63
N ASP A 549 -34.97 5.29 -4.31
CA ASP A 549 -35.90 4.29 -3.80
C ASP A 549 -35.32 2.87 -3.77
N GLY A 550 -34.13 2.66 -4.34
CA GLY A 550 -33.41 1.39 -4.32
C GLY A 550 -34.07 0.26 -5.10
N ARG A 551 -35.05 0.57 -5.96
CA ARG A 551 -35.73 -0.41 -6.84
C ARG A 551 -35.03 -0.45 -8.20
N PHE A 552 -35.79 -0.35 -9.30
CA PHE A 552 -35.33 -0.48 -10.69
C PHE A 552 -35.35 0.85 -11.47
N GLY A 553 -35.71 1.96 -10.82
CA GLY A 553 -35.81 3.29 -11.45
C GLY A 553 -34.45 3.93 -11.72
N PHE A 554 -34.46 4.96 -12.59
CA PHE A 554 -33.29 5.72 -12.99
C PHE A 554 -33.56 7.22 -13.00
N ARG A 555 -32.56 7.98 -12.58
CA ARG A 555 -32.49 9.45 -12.67
C ARG A 555 -32.03 9.89 -14.06
N ASP A 556 -32.16 11.17 -14.37
CA ASP A 556 -31.78 11.71 -15.69
C ASP A 556 -30.27 11.69 -15.96
N TYR A 557 -29.44 11.60 -14.91
CA TYR A 557 -28.00 11.62 -15.07
C TYR A 557 -27.48 10.33 -15.70
N GLN A 558 -26.77 10.48 -16.82
CA GLN A 558 -26.07 9.40 -17.52
C GLN A 558 -24.68 9.87 -17.97
N THR A 559 -23.74 8.93 -18.06
CA THR A 559 -22.37 9.20 -18.47
C THR A 559 -21.70 7.96 -19.07
N VAL A 560 -20.61 8.18 -19.78
CA VAL A 560 -19.68 7.14 -20.21
C VAL A 560 -18.34 7.41 -19.53
N THR A 561 -17.82 6.41 -18.84
CA THR A 561 -16.47 6.39 -18.27
C THR A 561 -15.58 5.52 -19.13
N ALA A 562 -14.30 5.90 -19.23
CA ALA A 562 -13.30 5.17 -19.97
C ALA A 562 -11.96 5.36 -19.28
N LEU A 563 -11.40 4.30 -18.71
CA LEU A 563 -10.18 4.33 -17.92
C LEU A 563 -9.18 3.31 -18.45
N ALA A 564 -7.95 3.75 -18.66
CA ALA A 564 -6.80 2.88 -18.89
C ALA A 564 -5.95 2.86 -17.62
N ALA A 565 -5.48 1.69 -17.22
CA ALA A 565 -4.71 1.50 -16.00
C ALA A 565 -3.44 0.70 -16.24
N VAL A 566 -2.36 1.12 -15.58
CA VAL A 566 -1.12 0.36 -15.48
C VAL A 566 -0.91 0.00 -14.01
N HIS A 567 -0.70 -1.29 -13.75
CA HIS A 567 -0.37 -1.84 -12.45
C HIS A 567 1.06 -2.30 -12.47
N TYR A 568 1.89 -1.80 -11.55
CA TYR A 568 3.30 -2.13 -11.46
C TYR A 568 3.64 -2.62 -10.06
N LYS A 569 4.28 -3.78 -9.96
CA LYS A 569 4.74 -4.36 -8.70
C LYS A 569 6.07 -3.76 -8.30
N LEU A 570 6.09 -3.25 -7.08
CA LEU A 570 7.20 -2.67 -6.36
C LEU A 570 7.69 -3.69 -5.29
N PRO A 571 8.83 -3.45 -4.63
CA PRO A 571 9.35 -4.27 -3.57
C PRO A 571 8.44 -4.26 -2.36
N TYR A 572 8.73 -5.14 -1.40
CA TYR A 572 7.88 -5.34 -0.21
C TYR A 572 6.44 -5.67 -0.56
N GLN A 573 6.21 -6.41 -1.65
CA GLN A 573 4.86 -6.87 -2.02
C GLN A 573 3.91 -5.68 -2.27
N SER A 574 4.46 -4.58 -2.76
CA SER A 574 3.70 -3.36 -3.03
C SER A 574 3.27 -3.29 -4.49
N THR A 575 2.12 -2.67 -4.76
CA THR A 575 1.61 -2.43 -6.11
C THR A 575 1.34 -0.93 -6.24
N PHE A 576 1.89 -0.31 -7.28
CA PHE A 576 1.54 1.03 -7.72
C PHE A 576 0.65 0.95 -8.95
N THR A 577 -0.48 1.66 -8.92
CA THR A 577 -1.45 1.70 -10.01
C THR A 577 -1.68 3.14 -10.43
N VAL A 578 -1.63 3.38 -11.74
CA VAL A 578 -2.04 4.65 -12.35
C VAL A 578 -3.24 4.38 -13.23
N ARG A 579 -4.37 5.05 -12.98
CA ARG A 579 -5.58 5.00 -13.81
C ARG A 579 -5.82 6.35 -14.45
N THR A 580 -5.90 6.41 -15.77
CA THR A 580 -6.09 7.66 -16.53
C THR A 580 -7.30 7.57 -17.44
N GLY A 581 -8.03 8.66 -17.58
CA GLY A 581 -9.16 8.73 -18.51
C GLY A 581 -10.31 9.57 -17.98
N ARG A 582 -11.54 9.18 -18.33
CA ARG A 582 -12.78 9.90 -18.00
C ARG A 582 -13.51 9.23 -16.84
N PHE A 583 -13.73 9.98 -15.78
CA PHE A 583 -14.41 9.56 -14.54
C PHE A 583 -15.93 9.86 -14.58
N LEU A 584 -16.64 9.42 -13.54
CA LEU A 584 -18.11 9.48 -13.45
C LEU A 584 -18.68 10.91 -13.58
N ALA A 585 -18.02 11.91 -13.01
CA ALA A 585 -18.48 13.31 -13.06
C ALA A 585 -18.12 14.00 -14.40
N ARG A 586 -17.76 13.22 -15.44
CA ARG A 586 -17.36 13.67 -16.79
C ARG A 586 -16.01 14.38 -16.83
N ASP A 587 -15.27 14.30 -15.75
CA ASP A 587 -13.95 14.85 -15.57
C ASP A 587 -12.87 13.92 -16.14
N TYR A 588 -11.81 14.52 -16.67
CA TYR A 588 -10.64 13.83 -17.19
C TYR A 588 -9.48 14.00 -16.23
N GLY A 589 -8.77 12.91 -15.94
CA GLY A 589 -7.67 12.97 -14.99
C GLY A 589 -6.91 11.68 -14.85
N ALA A 590 -6.10 11.63 -13.79
CA ALA A 590 -5.36 10.46 -13.36
C ALA A 590 -5.53 10.22 -11.87
N ARG A 591 -5.73 8.96 -11.50
CA ARG A 591 -5.71 8.46 -10.13
C ARG A 591 -4.46 7.64 -9.91
N PHE A 592 -3.72 7.98 -8.86
CA PHE A 592 -2.54 7.28 -8.39
C PHE A 592 -2.92 6.50 -7.15
N GLU A 593 -2.57 5.22 -7.11
CA GLU A 593 -2.85 4.33 -5.99
C GLU A 593 -1.59 3.54 -5.65
N ILE A 594 -1.24 3.47 -4.38
CA ILE A 594 -0.17 2.61 -3.88
C ILE A 594 -0.73 1.73 -2.78
N LYS A 595 -0.44 0.44 -2.82
CA LYS A 595 -0.79 -0.50 -1.76
C LYS A 595 0.37 -1.43 -1.44
N ARG A 596 0.51 -1.82 -0.19
CA ARG A 596 1.44 -2.84 0.29
C ARG A 596 0.64 -4.03 0.81
N ARG A 597 0.99 -5.23 0.37
CA ARG A 597 0.51 -6.49 0.94
C ARG A 597 1.55 -7.01 1.95
N PHE A 598 1.08 -7.45 3.11
CA PHE A 598 1.92 -8.06 4.15
C PHE A 598 1.78 -9.58 4.12
N ARG A 599 2.68 -10.30 4.80
CA ARG A 599 2.70 -11.78 4.79
C ARG A 599 1.45 -12.44 5.35
N ILE A 600 0.71 -11.78 6.24
CA ILE A 600 -0.61 -12.26 6.67
C ILE A 600 -1.71 -12.10 5.59
N GLY A 601 -1.39 -11.44 4.48
CA GLY A 601 -2.29 -11.12 3.37
C GLY A 601 -3.05 -9.80 3.53
N MET A 602 -2.97 -9.14 4.68
CA MET A 602 -3.54 -7.79 4.85
C MET A 602 -2.91 -6.83 3.84
N GLU A 603 -3.71 -5.94 3.25
CA GLU A 603 -3.23 -4.88 2.35
C GLU A 603 -3.51 -3.52 2.97
N LEU A 604 -2.53 -2.61 2.96
CA LEU A 604 -2.70 -1.21 3.33
C LEU A 604 -2.35 -0.34 2.13
N GLY A 605 -3.20 0.63 1.79
CA GLY A 605 -2.97 1.48 0.63
C GLY A 605 -3.52 2.89 0.75
N ALA A 606 -3.14 3.71 -0.21
CA ALA A 606 -3.57 5.10 -0.34
C ALA A 606 -3.80 5.45 -1.81
N TRP A 607 -4.68 6.41 -2.05
CA TRP A 607 -4.89 6.97 -3.38
C TRP A 607 -4.96 8.49 -3.37
N TYR A 608 -4.66 9.07 -4.53
CA TYR A 608 -4.76 10.49 -4.81
C TYR A 608 -5.15 10.70 -6.27
N THR A 609 -6.14 11.54 -6.50
CA THR A 609 -6.74 11.74 -7.83
C THR A 609 -6.63 13.20 -8.26
N VAL A 610 -6.11 13.43 -9.47
CA VAL A 610 -5.96 14.75 -10.08
C VAL A 610 -6.76 14.80 -11.37
N THR A 611 -7.64 15.79 -11.49
CA THR A 611 -8.58 15.91 -12.60
C THR A 611 -8.63 17.35 -13.13
N ASN A 612 -9.24 17.54 -14.29
CA ASN A 612 -9.39 18.86 -14.93
C ASN A 612 -10.52 19.72 -14.32
N VAL A 613 -11.33 19.17 -13.42
CA VAL A 613 -12.42 19.90 -12.75
C VAL A 613 -11.96 20.55 -11.45
N VAL A 614 -12.72 21.57 -11.05
CA VAL A 614 -12.58 22.27 -9.78
C VAL A 614 -13.86 22.05 -8.99
N ASP A 615 -13.71 21.47 -7.80
CA ASP A 615 -14.81 21.30 -6.85
C ASP A 615 -14.50 22.13 -5.60
N THR A 616 -15.44 23.00 -5.25
CA THR A 616 -15.28 24.01 -4.18
C THR A 616 -16.28 23.76 -3.06
N GLY A 617 -16.09 24.40 -1.90
CA GLY A 617 -17.01 24.28 -0.76
C GLY A 617 -16.62 23.24 0.28
N VAL A 618 -15.35 22.81 0.31
CA VAL A 618 -14.82 21.83 1.28
C VAL A 618 -13.87 22.50 2.26
N GLY A 619 -14.35 22.85 3.46
CA GLY A 619 -13.53 23.54 4.46
C GLY A 619 -12.84 24.77 3.84
N ASN A 620 -11.51 24.86 4.00
CA ASN A 620 -10.67 25.91 3.40
C ASN A 620 -9.98 25.48 2.07
N GLU A 621 -10.34 24.34 1.49
CA GLU A 621 -9.71 23.81 0.28
C GLU A 621 -10.29 24.51 -0.96
N ALA A 622 -9.44 25.23 -1.70
CA ALA A 622 -9.84 25.98 -2.90
C ALA A 622 -10.19 25.07 -4.10
N ASN A 623 -9.68 23.84 -4.13
CA ASN A 623 -10.00 22.84 -5.13
C ASN A 623 -9.83 21.44 -4.52
N TYR A 624 -10.94 20.76 -4.24
CA TYR A 624 -10.90 19.43 -3.64
C TYR A 624 -10.34 18.38 -4.60
N ARG A 625 -9.41 17.58 -4.10
CA ARG A 625 -8.88 16.38 -4.77
C ARG A 625 -9.29 15.14 -4.01
N ASP A 626 -9.85 14.16 -4.72
CA ASP A 626 -10.17 12.86 -4.15
C ASP A 626 -8.88 12.18 -3.66
N LYS A 627 -8.87 11.86 -2.37
CA LYS A 627 -7.72 11.31 -1.65
C LYS A 627 -8.22 10.43 -0.52
N GLY A 628 -7.47 9.40 -0.18
CA GLY A 628 -7.85 8.51 0.91
C GLY A 628 -6.86 7.39 1.16
N VAL A 629 -7.15 6.62 2.20
CA VAL A 629 -6.41 5.43 2.62
C VAL A 629 -7.37 4.26 2.78
N PHE A 630 -6.90 3.05 2.57
CA PHE A 630 -7.69 1.85 2.75
C PHE A 630 -6.90 0.73 3.40
N VAL A 631 -7.63 -0.18 4.03
CA VAL A 631 -7.14 -1.45 4.55
C VAL A 631 -8.01 -2.57 3.99
N SER A 632 -7.37 -3.65 3.58
CA SER A 632 -7.97 -4.93 3.20
C SER A 632 -7.51 -5.97 4.20
N ILE A 633 -8.45 -6.72 4.79
CA ILE A 633 -8.22 -7.68 5.85
C ILE A 633 -8.72 -9.04 5.37
N PRO A 634 -7.83 -9.96 4.94
CA PRO A 634 -8.20 -11.34 4.72
C PRO A 634 -8.33 -12.06 6.05
N PHE A 635 -9.30 -12.96 6.13
CA PHE A 635 -9.56 -13.76 7.32
C PHE A 635 -8.79 -15.08 7.34
N GLU A 636 -8.06 -15.40 6.27
CA GLU A 636 -7.17 -16.55 6.26
C GLU A 636 -6.21 -16.48 7.46
N GLY A 637 -5.45 -15.42 7.66
CA GLY A 637 -4.55 -15.34 8.83
C GLY A 637 -5.24 -15.31 10.20
N LEU A 638 -6.57 -15.16 10.24
CA LEU A 638 -7.37 -14.85 11.42
C LEU A 638 -8.33 -15.97 11.85
N LEU A 639 -8.35 -17.10 11.14
CA LEU A 639 -9.27 -18.22 11.40
C LEU A 639 -8.53 -19.56 11.42
N PRO A 640 -9.03 -20.56 12.17
CA PRO A 640 -8.43 -21.91 12.22
C PRO A 640 -8.65 -22.72 10.93
N ASN A 641 -9.47 -22.21 10.01
CA ASN A 641 -9.67 -22.72 8.66
C ASN A 641 -9.19 -21.67 7.65
N ASP A 642 -8.72 -22.12 6.50
CA ASP A 642 -8.45 -21.32 5.32
C ASP A 642 -9.77 -20.79 4.74
N THR A 643 -9.72 -19.56 4.23
CA THR A 643 -10.88 -18.87 3.69
C THR A 643 -10.45 -17.83 2.68
N ARG A 644 -11.32 -17.58 1.70
CA ARG A 644 -11.19 -16.48 0.74
C ARG A 644 -11.88 -15.20 1.22
N LEU A 645 -12.36 -15.17 2.45
CA LEU A 645 -13.01 -14.01 3.03
C LEU A 645 -12.02 -12.85 3.17
N VAL A 646 -12.36 -11.73 2.55
CA VAL A 646 -11.67 -10.45 2.68
C VAL A 646 -12.70 -9.39 3.05
N THR A 647 -12.40 -8.55 4.04
CA THR A 647 -13.16 -7.34 4.34
C THR A 647 -12.28 -6.11 4.14
N GLY A 648 -12.86 -4.97 3.80
CA GLY A 648 -12.10 -3.75 3.55
C GLY A 648 -12.72 -2.53 4.22
N PHE A 649 -11.88 -1.60 4.62
CA PHE A 649 -12.27 -0.30 5.14
C PHE A 649 -11.52 0.79 4.39
N ALA A 650 -12.19 1.89 4.06
CA ALA A 650 -11.58 3.03 3.40
C ALA A 650 -11.94 4.32 4.15
N LEU A 651 -10.98 5.23 4.24
CA LEU A 651 -11.10 6.55 4.84
C LEU A 651 -10.73 7.59 3.78
N SER A 652 -11.60 8.56 3.58
CA SER A 652 -11.36 9.68 2.66
C SER A 652 -11.84 10.97 3.35
N PRO A 653 -11.18 12.12 3.23
CA PRO A 653 -11.60 13.32 3.96
C PRO A 653 -13.07 13.71 3.70
N TRP A 654 -13.53 13.56 2.45
CA TRP A 654 -14.90 13.88 2.04
C TRP A 654 -15.35 12.97 0.90
N THR A 655 -16.56 12.42 0.98
CA THR A 655 -17.15 11.71 -0.16
C THR A 655 -17.66 12.73 -1.18
N ARG A 656 -16.84 13.02 -2.19
CA ARG A 656 -17.14 14.01 -3.25
C ARG A 656 -17.04 13.41 -4.64
N ASP A 657 -17.35 14.22 -5.65
CA ASP A 657 -17.57 13.80 -7.02
C ASP A 657 -16.33 13.77 -7.95
N PRO A 658 -15.26 14.55 -7.74
CA PRO A 658 -14.08 14.50 -8.62
C PRO A 658 -13.43 13.12 -8.61
N GLY A 659 -13.06 12.59 -9.78
CA GLY A 659 -12.24 11.40 -9.89
C GLY A 659 -12.92 10.09 -9.47
N GLN A 660 -14.25 10.08 -9.37
CA GLN A 660 -15.01 8.91 -8.92
C GLN A 660 -15.17 7.87 -10.03
N MET A 661 -15.06 6.60 -9.67
CA MET A 661 -15.19 5.46 -10.57
C MET A 661 -16.47 4.69 -10.27
N VAL A 662 -17.05 4.03 -11.29
CA VAL A 662 -18.14 3.08 -11.09
C VAL A 662 -17.62 1.87 -10.32
N ASN A 663 -18.36 1.41 -9.33
CA ASN A 663 -18.01 0.19 -8.61
C ASN A 663 -18.63 -0.98 -9.35
N SER A 664 -17.83 -1.69 -10.14
CA SER A 664 -18.32 -2.82 -10.91
C SER A 664 -18.09 -4.14 -10.14
N PRO A 665 -19.09 -5.02 -9.96
CA PRO A 665 -18.96 -6.18 -9.07
C PRO A 665 -17.88 -7.20 -9.43
N VAL A 666 -17.38 -7.19 -10.67
CA VAL A 666 -16.34 -8.12 -11.13
C VAL A 666 -15.21 -7.34 -11.81
N ASP A 667 -14.24 -6.84 -11.06
CA ASP A 667 -13.03 -6.24 -11.65
C ASP A 667 -11.99 -7.32 -11.97
N LEU A 668 -11.55 -7.40 -13.24
CA LEU A 668 -10.64 -8.44 -13.72
C LEU A 668 -9.28 -8.37 -13.02
N TYR A 669 -8.74 -7.17 -12.81
CA TYR A 669 -7.44 -7.01 -12.16
C TYR A 669 -7.51 -7.45 -10.70
N GLN A 670 -8.48 -6.96 -9.93
CA GLN A 670 -8.68 -7.35 -8.53
C GLN A 670 -8.89 -8.87 -8.37
N MET A 671 -9.62 -9.48 -9.31
CA MET A 671 -9.89 -10.92 -9.30
C MET A 671 -8.64 -11.76 -9.64
N LEU A 672 -7.80 -11.29 -10.56
CA LEU A 672 -6.68 -12.08 -11.10
C LEU A 672 -5.31 -11.70 -10.53
N GLU A 673 -5.18 -10.57 -9.82
CA GLU A 673 -3.92 -10.11 -9.22
C GLU A 673 -3.32 -11.17 -8.30
N LYS A 674 -4.10 -11.73 -7.37
CA LYS A 674 -3.60 -12.75 -6.45
C LYS A 674 -3.09 -13.99 -7.21
N PRO A 675 -3.89 -14.71 -7.99
CA PRO A 675 -3.40 -15.95 -8.59
C PRO A 675 -2.38 -15.73 -9.72
N LEU A 676 -2.52 -14.70 -10.59
CA LEU A 676 -1.60 -14.50 -11.73
C LEU A 676 -0.35 -13.74 -11.37
N MET A 677 -0.47 -12.69 -10.56
CA MET A 677 0.64 -11.79 -10.30
C MET A 677 1.38 -12.24 -9.04
N LEU A 678 0.68 -12.67 -7.98
CA LEU A 678 1.27 -13.04 -6.70
C LEU A 678 1.60 -14.54 -6.64
N ASP A 679 0.61 -15.40 -6.51
CA ASP A 679 0.80 -16.83 -6.18
C ASP A 679 1.65 -17.58 -7.22
N MET A 680 1.45 -17.30 -8.52
CA MET A 680 2.20 -17.96 -9.60
C MET A 680 3.69 -17.61 -9.59
N HIS A 681 4.03 -16.40 -9.13
CA HIS A 681 5.40 -15.87 -9.10
C HIS A 681 5.97 -15.80 -7.68
N ASP A 682 5.25 -16.34 -6.69
CA ASP A 682 5.75 -16.41 -5.32
C ASP A 682 6.84 -17.48 -5.25
N ARG A 683 8.09 -17.01 -5.32
CA ARG A 683 9.31 -17.84 -5.36
C ARG A 683 9.35 -18.74 -6.58
N ASP A 684 8.95 -20.01 -6.42
CA ASP A 684 8.90 -21.03 -7.47
C ASP A 684 7.46 -21.41 -7.87
N GLY A 685 6.45 -20.72 -7.31
CA GLY A 685 5.03 -20.98 -7.56
C GLY A 685 4.50 -22.27 -6.91
N LEU A 686 5.31 -22.93 -6.07
CA LEU A 686 4.98 -24.19 -5.35
C LEU A 686 4.84 -24.01 -3.84
N VAL A 687 4.72 -22.78 -3.36
CA VAL A 687 4.58 -22.46 -1.93
C VAL A 687 3.39 -23.23 -1.32
N ARG A 688 3.63 -24.00 -0.24
CA ARG A 688 2.61 -24.81 0.45
C ARG A 688 1.90 -25.87 -0.43
N LEU A 689 2.50 -26.30 -1.55
CA LEU A 689 1.93 -27.32 -2.43
C LEU A 689 1.55 -28.60 -1.66
N GLY A 690 2.39 -29.05 -0.72
CA GLY A 690 2.19 -30.27 0.07
C GLY A 690 1.43 -30.11 1.39
N ASP A 691 0.78 -28.97 1.66
CA ASP A 691 0.20 -28.63 2.99
C ASP A 691 1.23 -28.51 4.14
N GLY A 692 2.53 -28.47 3.83
CA GLY A 692 3.61 -28.26 4.80
C GLY A 692 4.26 -26.87 4.74
N GLU A 693 4.98 -26.49 5.79
CA GLU A 693 5.86 -25.31 5.80
C GLU A 693 7.20 -25.64 5.11
N ASP A 694 7.21 -25.67 3.78
CA ASP A 694 8.43 -25.90 2.98
C ASP A 694 9.09 -24.59 2.53
N ASP A 695 8.67 -23.46 3.10
CA ASP A 695 8.89 -22.11 2.62
C ASP A 695 9.70 -21.22 3.61
N SER A 696 10.36 -21.80 4.60
CA SER A 696 11.06 -21.05 5.66
C SER A 696 12.43 -20.50 5.27
N ASN A 697 13.16 -21.12 4.33
CA ASN A 697 14.60 -20.85 4.13
C ASN A 697 14.97 -19.98 2.92
N LEU A 698 14.01 -19.46 2.15
CA LEU A 698 14.32 -18.56 1.03
C LEU A 698 14.17 -17.09 1.47
N PRO A 699 15.23 -16.25 1.32
CA PRO A 699 15.11 -14.82 1.56
C PRO A 699 14.01 -14.26 0.66
N TYR A 700 13.20 -13.37 1.23
CA TYR A 700 12.22 -12.61 0.47
C TYR A 700 12.97 -11.81 -0.61
N LEU A 701 12.51 -11.85 -1.86
CA LEU A 701 12.98 -10.93 -2.89
C LEU A 701 12.55 -9.53 -2.42
N GLY A 702 13.47 -8.87 -1.75
CA GLY A 702 13.43 -7.50 -1.29
C GLY A 702 14.90 -7.16 -1.14
N SER A 703 15.41 -6.27 -1.98
CA SER A 703 16.83 -5.94 -1.94
C SER A 703 17.19 -5.39 -0.54
N PRO A 704 18.24 -5.90 0.15
CA PRO A 704 18.65 -5.40 1.48
C PRO A 704 18.87 -3.88 1.53
N MET A 705 19.11 -3.25 0.38
CA MET A 705 19.32 -1.80 0.25
C MET A 705 18.08 -0.96 0.54
N TRP A 706 16.87 -1.49 0.37
CA TRP A 706 15.64 -0.74 0.61
C TRP A 706 15.19 -0.71 2.07
N ASP A 707 15.82 -1.52 2.95
CA ASP A 707 15.60 -1.40 4.39
C ASP A 707 16.20 -0.09 4.94
N ARG A 708 17.06 0.53 4.14
CA ARG A 708 18.01 1.59 4.50
C ARG A 708 18.20 2.65 3.39
N PRO A 709 17.14 3.12 2.71
CA PRO A 709 17.29 3.95 1.50
C PRO A 709 17.98 5.28 1.79
N PHE A 710 17.79 5.80 3.01
CA PHE A 710 18.38 7.04 3.51
C PHE A 710 19.69 6.85 4.26
N GLU A 711 20.11 5.61 4.60
CA GLU A 711 21.37 5.42 5.35
C GLU A 711 22.58 5.86 4.54
N ASN A 712 22.57 5.62 3.23
CA ASN A 712 23.60 6.12 2.32
C ASN A 712 23.53 7.66 2.13
N LEU A 713 22.40 8.29 2.46
CA LEU A 713 22.24 9.75 2.48
C LEU A 713 22.84 10.36 3.75
N GLY A 714 22.62 9.70 4.90
CA GLY A 714 23.06 10.17 6.22
C GLY A 714 24.46 9.70 6.64
N ARG A 715 25.01 8.67 5.98
CA ARG A 715 26.42 8.25 6.11
C ARG A 715 27.38 9.12 5.31
N MET A 716 26.93 10.22 4.69
CA MET A 716 27.84 11.25 4.18
C MET A 716 28.67 11.79 5.34
N THR A 717 29.82 11.18 5.54
CA THR A 717 30.76 11.62 6.55
C THR A 717 31.40 12.92 6.07
N ALA A 718 31.96 13.68 7.01
CA ALA A 718 32.91 14.74 6.66
C ALA A 718 34.07 14.21 5.79
N ARG A 719 34.33 12.88 5.82
CA ARG A 719 35.26 12.19 4.91
C ARG A 719 34.72 12.12 3.49
N ASP A 720 33.48 11.73 3.23
CA ASP A 720 32.91 11.72 1.86
C ASP A 720 32.75 13.12 1.29
N PHE A 721 32.45 14.11 2.14
CA PHE A 721 32.48 15.53 1.73
C PHE A 721 33.92 15.97 1.44
N SER A 722 34.90 15.50 2.23
CA SER A 722 36.32 15.75 1.97
C SER A 722 36.85 14.98 0.77
N ASP A 723 36.32 13.80 0.47
CA ASP A 723 36.75 12.92 -0.62
C ASP A 723 36.06 13.32 -1.93
N GLY A 724 34.83 13.85 -1.87
CA GLY A 724 34.20 14.61 -2.94
C GLY A 724 34.90 15.96 -3.18
N ALA A 725 35.31 16.67 -2.11
CA ALA A 725 36.13 17.88 -2.23
C ALA A 725 37.55 17.59 -2.73
N ARG A 726 38.13 16.42 -2.41
CA ARG A 726 39.43 15.94 -2.92
C ARG A 726 39.32 15.38 -4.33
N ALA A 727 38.19 14.76 -4.71
CA ALA A 727 37.88 14.37 -6.08
C ALA A 727 37.70 15.61 -6.96
N LEU A 728 37.06 16.67 -6.44
CA LEU A 728 37.07 18.03 -7.00
C LEU A 728 38.46 18.69 -6.98
N GLY A 729 39.45 18.11 -6.31
CA GLY A 729 40.85 18.52 -6.33
C GLY A 729 41.73 17.69 -7.28
N SER A 730 41.19 16.63 -7.91
CA SER A 730 41.92 15.78 -8.85
C SER A 730 41.66 16.20 -10.31
N SER A 731 42.65 15.96 -11.18
CA SER A 731 42.88 16.66 -12.45
C SER A 731 41.64 16.82 -13.36
N GLY A 732 41.22 18.08 -13.56
CA GLY A 732 40.11 18.51 -14.44
C GLY A 732 38.99 19.27 -13.72
N ALA A 733 38.91 19.18 -12.39
CA ALA A 733 37.82 19.78 -11.62
C ALA A 733 37.91 21.31 -11.41
N TRP A 734 39.11 21.88 -11.47
CA TRP A 734 39.28 23.34 -11.43
C TRP A 734 38.81 23.99 -12.75
N GLU A 735 39.01 23.32 -13.89
CA GLU A 735 38.52 23.74 -15.20
C GLU A 735 36.99 23.71 -15.23
N THR A 736 36.36 22.63 -14.73
CA THR A 736 34.90 22.54 -14.65
C THR A 736 34.31 23.52 -13.63
N ALA A 737 34.99 23.77 -12.51
CA ALA A 737 34.59 24.79 -11.54
C ALA A 737 34.73 26.22 -12.11
N LEU A 738 35.79 26.51 -12.88
CA LEU A 738 35.96 27.80 -13.55
C LEU A 738 34.97 27.99 -14.70
N LEU A 739 34.69 26.95 -15.49
CA LEU A 739 33.66 26.98 -16.52
C LEU A 739 32.27 27.17 -15.90
N GLY A 740 32.00 26.50 -14.77
CA GLY A 740 30.78 26.67 -13.99
C GLY A 740 30.65 28.08 -13.42
N ALA A 741 31.70 28.62 -12.80
CA ALA A 741 31.73 29.99 -12.30
C ALA A 741 31.57 31.01 -13.45
N GLY A 742 32.23 30.79 -14.59
CA GLY A 742 32.08 31.58 -15.81
C GLY A 742 30.67 31.57 -16.37
N ALA A 743 30.01 30.40 -16.39
CA ALA A 743 28.62 30.27 -16.81
C ALA A 743 27.65 31.01 -15.86
N VAL A 744 27.86 30.89 -14.55
CA VAL A 744 27.06 31.62 -13.54
C VAL A 744 27.26 33.13 -13.67
N LEU A 745 28.50 33.61 -13.75
CA LEU A 745 28.81 35.03 -13.91
C LEU A 745 28.30 35.58 -15.26
N GLY A 746 28.47 34.83 -16.34
CA GLY A 746 27.95 35.20 -17.66
C GLY A 746 26.42 35.27 -17.69
N SER A 747 25.74 34.32 -17.03
CA SER A 747 24.28 34.33 -16.92
C SER A 747 23.75 35.46 -16.03
N ALA A 748 24.49 35.88 -15.00
CA ALA A 748 24.12 36.98 -14.12
C ALA A 748 23.99 38.33 -14.84
N VAL A 749 24.76 38.54 -15.91
CA VAL A 749 24.65 39.74 -16.78
C VAL A 749 23.24 39.84 -17.41
N PHE A 750 22.57 38.72 -17.62
CA PHE A 750 21.25 38.67 -18.23
C PHE A 750 20.08 38.66 -17.23
N ASP A 751 20.33 38.56 -15.92
CA ASP A 751 19.30 38.49 -14.86
C ASP A 751 18.26 39.60 -15.00
N ARG A 752 18.71 40.86 -15.13
CA ARG A 752 17.81 42.02 -15.26
C ARG A 752 17.08 42.06 -16.60
N ARG A 753 17.68 41.56 -17.68
CA ARG A 753 17.08 41.58 -19.03
C ARG A 753 16.00 40.52 -19.15
N ILE A 754 16.26 39.34 -18.61
CA ILE A 754 15.33 38.20 -18.63
C ILE A 754 14.16 38.46 -17.68
N SER A 755 14.41 38.93 -16.45
CA SER A 755 13.34 39.32 -15.52
C SER A 755 12.38 40.34 -16.16
N ARG A 756 12.90 41.40 -16.78
CA ARG A 756 12.08 42.38 -17.52
C ARG A 756 11.33 41.78 -18.70
N SER A 757 11.85 40.73 -19.32
CA SER A 757 11.15 40.03 -20.40
C SER A 757 9.99 39.19 -19.88
N VAL A 758 10.17 38.53 -18.73
CA VAL A 758 9.12 37.79 -18.03
C VAL A 758 8.02 38.75 -17.57
N ASP A 759 8.39 39.89 -16.97
CA ASP A 759 7.44 40.91 -16.51
C ASP A 759 6.54 41.42 -17.65
N ARG A 760 7.10 41.60 -18.86
CA ARG A 760 6.35 42.05 -20.05
C ARG A 760 5.34 41.03 -20.59
N HIS A 761 5.48 39.75 -20.23
CA HIS A 761 4.62 38.66 -20.73
C HIS A 761 3.86 37.96 -19.59
N ALA A 762 3.83 38.56 -18.41
CA ALA A 762 3.13 38.02 -17.25
C ALA A 762 1.64 37.78 -17.56
N GLY A 763 1.11 36.62 -17.15
CA GLY A 763 -0.27 36.20 -17.46
C GLY A 763 -0.48 35.63 -18.87
N SER A 764 0.60 35.38 -19.63
CA SER A 764 0.50 34.65 -20.89
C SER A 764 0.40 33.14 -20.66
N ARG A 765 -0.45 32.46 -21.45
CA ARG A 765 -0.64 31.00 -21.38
C ARG A 765 0.67 30.22 -21.47
N ALA A 766 1.66 30.71 -22.20
CA ALA A 766 2.97 30.09 -22.33
C ALA A 766 3.78 30.14 -21.01
N LEU A 767 3.80 31.28 -20.31
CA LEU A 767 4.47 31.39 -19.01
C LEU A 767 3.75 30.61 -17.92
N ASP A 768 2.43 30.61 -17.91
CA ASP A 768 1.63 29.84 -16.94
C ASP A 768 1.83 28.33 -17.12
N THR A 769 1.93 27.87 -18.37
CA THR A 769 2.24 26.47 -18.68
C THR A 769 3.64 26.10 -18.21
N LEU A 770 4.64 26.97 -18.45
CA LEU A 770 6.02 26.75 -18.00
C LEU A 770 6.16 26.77 -16.48
N ASP A 771 5.48 27.67 -15.78
CA ASP A 771 5.41 27.67 -14.31
C ASP A 771 4.82 26.34 -13.80
N GLY A 772 3.68 25.93 -14.37
CA GLY A 772 3.03 24.65 -14.07
C GLY A 772 3.97 23.45 -14.22
N PHE A 773 4.65 23.32 -15.37
CA PHE A 773 5.65 22.26 -15.57
C PHE A 773 6.81 22.35 -14.57
N GLY A 774 7.34 23.56 -14.32
CA GLY A 774 8.45 23.77 -13.40
C GLY A 774 8.14 23.38 -11.96
N LYS A 775 6.88 23.52 -11.51
CA LYS A 775 6.43 23.09 -10.17
C LYS A 775 6.40 21.56 -10.04
N TRP A 776 5.95 20.86 -11.09
CA TRP A 776 5.74 19.41 -11.04
C TRP A 776 6.96 18.58 -11.40
N LEU A 777 7.91 19.11 -12.18
CA LEU A 777 9.08 18.37 -12.65
C LEU A 777 9.95 17.73 -11.55
N PRO A 778 10.28 18.39 -10.43
CA PRO A 778 11.05 17.75 -9.37
C PRO A 778 10.29 16.60 -8.71
N VAL A 779 8.97 16.75 -8.56
CA VAL A 779 8.08 15.72 -8.02
C VAL A 779 8.00 14.53 -8.97
N ALA A 780 7.86 14.79 -10.28
CA ALA A 780 7.86 13.76 -11.31
C ALA A 780 9.21 13.03 -11.40
N ALA A 781 10.33 13.77 -11.32
CA ALA A 781 11.67 13.20 -11.34
C ALA A 781 11.94 12.33 -10.10
N MET A 782 11.62 12.83 -8.90
CA MET A 782 11.76 12.06 -7.66
C MET A 782 10.79 10.89 -7.58
N GLY A 783 9.56 11.05 -8.07
CA GLY A 783 8.56 9.97 -8.15
C GLY A 783 8.98 8.88 -9.14
N GLY A 784 9.44 9.25 -10.33
CA GLY A 784 9.98 8.34 -11.33
C GLY A 784 11.24 7.63 -10.85
N ALA A 785 12.15 8.34 -10.19
CA ALA A 785 13.31 7.76 -9.51
C ALA A 785 12.90 6.78 -8.42
N GLY A 786 11.89 7.13 -7.62
CA GLY A 786 11.18 6.26 -6.69
C GLY A 786 10.75 4.96 -7.34
N LEU A 787 9.94 5.02 -8.39
CA LEU A 787 9.43 3.85 -9.10
C LEU A 787 10.55 2.99 -9.73
N ALA A 788 11.55 3.62 -10.34
CA ALA A 788 12.70 2.92 -10.91
C ALA A 788 13.53 2.20 -9.85
N ALA A 789 13.78 2.88 -8.73
CA ALA A 789 14.48 2.32 -7.58
C ALA A 789 13.78 1.04 -7.08
N LEU A 790 12.45 1.01 -7.20
CA LEU A 790 11.56 -0.04 -6.73
C LEU A 790 11.53 -1.26 -7.69
N SER A 791 12.37 -1.30 -8.74
CA SER A 791 12.45 -2.49 -9.59
C SER A 791 13.22 -3.64 -8.89
N GLU A 792 12.57 -4.80 -8.66
CA GLU A 792 13.28 -5.99 -8.14
C GLU A 792 13.92 -6.83 -9.24
N GLN A 793 13.34 -6.80 -10.44
CA GLN A 793 13.77 -7.62 -11.57
C GLN A 793 14.94 -7.00 -12.34
N ASP A 794 15.06 -5.67 -12.32
CA ASP A 794 16.14 -4.94 -12.97
C ASP A 794 17.00 -4.18 -11.95
N LYS A 795 18.09 -4.81 -11.54
CA LYS A 795 19.08 -4.23 -10.60
C LYS A 795 19.70 -2.95 -11.15
N ARG A 796 19.85 -2.81 -12.48
CA ARG A 796 20.43 -1.61 -13.10
C ARG A 796 19.47 -0.43 -12.94
N LEU A 797 18.18 -0.63 -13.26
CA LEU A 797 17.15 0.39 -13.07
C LEU A 797 16.98 0.76 -11.60
N SER A 798 16.97 -0.24 -10.72
CA SER A 798 16.89 -0.05 -9.27
C SER A 798 18.04 0.82 -8.75
N ASN A 799 19.28 0.43 -9.06
CA ASN A 799 20.46 1.17 -8.60
C ASN A 799 20.46 2.62 -9.09
N THR A 800 20.00 2.85 -10.32
CA THR A 800 19.93 4.18 -10.93
C THR A 800 18.86 5.04 -10.27
N GLY A 801 17.67 4.48 -10.02
CA GLY A 801 16.62 5.17 -9.29
C GLY A 801 17.04 5.52 -7.87
N ILE A 802 17.73 4.63 -7.17
CA ILE A 802 18.23 4.91 -5.81
C ILE A 802 19.26 6.04 -5.86
N ALA A 803 20.22 6.01 -6.79
CA ALA A 803 21.19 7.08 -6.97
C ALA A 803 20.49 8.43 -7.23
N ALA A 804 19.43 8.43 -8.02
CA ALA A 804 18.62 9.62 -8.31
C ALA A 804 17.85 10.15 -7.10
N ILE A 805 17.22 9.30 -6.29
CA ILE A 805 16.57 9.70 -5.03
C ILE A 805 17.60 10.30 -4.08
N GLN A 806 18.76 9.66 -3.95
CA GLN A 806 19.83 10.09 -3.07
C GLN A 806 20.39 11.45 -3.51
N ALA A 807 20.60 11.62 -4.81
CA ALA A 807 21.03 12.88 -5.39
C ALA A 807 20.00 13.99 -5.16
N GLY A 808 18.72 13.73 -5.43
CA GLY A 808 17.65 14.71 -5.23
C GLY A 808 17.48 15.14 -3.77
N ALA A 809 17.47 14.19 -2.83
CA ALA A 809 17.36 14.49 -1.40
C ALA A 809 18.59 15.24 -0.86
N THR A 810 19.80 14.88 -1.32
CA THR A 810 21.03 15.61 -0.98
C THR A 810 21.01 17.03 -1.53
N GLY A 811 20.58 17.20 -2.79
CA GLY A 811 20.42 18.52 -3.41
C GLY A 811 19.43 19.40 -2.64
N LEU A 812 18.33 18.82 -2.15
CA LEU A 812 17.39 19.54 -1.29
C LEU A 812 18.03 19.98 0.03
N LEU A 813 18.73 19.08 0.74
CA LEU A 813 19.40 19.38 2.00
C LEU A 813 20.50 20.44 1.84
N ALA A 814 21.35 20.29 0.82
CA ALA A 814 22.40 21.27 0.49
C ALA A 814 21.80 22.66 0.28
N ASN A 815 20.67 22.75 -0.42
CA ASN A 815 20.02 24.02 -0.68
C ASN A 815 19.45 24.69 0.56
N LEU A 816 18.93 23.94 1.54
CA LEU A 816 18.42 24.54 2.80
C LEU A 816 19.52 25.32 3.52
N GLY A 817 20.74 24.78 3.57
CA GLY A 817 21.90 25.44 4.16
C GLY A 817 22.37 26.65 3.34
N ILE A 818 22.54 26.50 2.03
CA ILE A 818 23.03 27.57 1.15
C ILE A 818 22.03 28.72 1.08
N LYS A 819 20.71 28.43 1.02
CA LYS A 819 19.67 29.45 1.00
C LYS A 819 19.72 30.35 2.22
N TYR A 820 19.85 29.75 3.41
CA TYR A 820 19.96 30.48 4.66
C TYR A 820 21.27 31.27 4.75
N ALA A 821 22.38 30.71 4.29
CA ALA A 821 23.68 31.38 4.30
C ALA A 821 23.77 32.56 3.32
N VAL A 822 23.19 32.46 2.12
CA VAL A 822 23.34 33.47 1.07
C VAL A 822 22.28 34.57 1.15
N GLY A 823 21.00 34.23 1.39
CA GLY A 823 19.97 35.24 1.61
C GLY A 823 19.62 36.16 0.42
N ARG A 824 19.86 35.75 -0.84
CA ARG A 824 19.60 36.57 -2.05
C ARG A 824 18.10 36.90 -2.23
N ALA A 825 17.76 38.12 -2.65
CA ALA A 825 16.39 38.54 -2.99
C ALA A 825 15.84 37.85 -4.24
N ARG A 826 14.53 37.60 -4.26
CA ARG A 826 13.83 37.08 -5.43
C ARG A 826 13.48 38.21 -6.41
N PRO A 827 13.28 37.89 -7.70
CA PRO A 827 12.76 38.86 -8.67
C PRO A 827 11.43 39.50 -8.23
N GLU A 828 10.53 38.73 -7.62
CA GLU A 828 9.24 39.20 -7.11
C GLU A 828 9.33 40.22 -5.96
N ASP A 829 10.44 40.24 -5.21
CA ASP A 829 10.64 41.15 -4.07
C ASP A 829 10.93 42.60 -4.50
N GLY A 830 11.22 42.85 -5.78
CA GLY A 830 11.52 44.19 -6.31
C GLY A 830 12.85 44.82 -5.86
N LYS A 831 13.66 44.11 -5.05
CA LYS A 831 14.95 44.61 -4.50
C LYS A 831 16.15 44.49 -5.44
N GLY A 832 15.98 43.75 -6.54
CA GLY A 832 17.01 43.54 -7.57
C GLY A 832 18.00 42.41 -7.27
N PRO A 833 18.81 41.98 -8.27
CA PRO A 833 19.59 40.75 -8.20
C PRO A 833 20.84 40.81 -7.30
N ALA A 834 21.19 41.98 -6.76
CA ALA A 834 22.37 42.20 -5.94
C ALA A 834 22.05 42.39 -4.44
N ASP A 835 20.78 42.19 -4.05
CA ASP A 835 20.35 42.28 -2.65
C ASP A 835 20.55 40.92 -1.94
N PHE A 836 21.39 40.91 -0.91
CA PHE A 836 21.72 39.73 -0.11
C PHE A 836 21.56 40.02 1.38
N GLU A 837 20.82 39.16 2.08
CA GLU A 837 20.65 39.24 3.54
C GLU A 837 21.01 37.89 4.19
N PRO A 838 22.32 37.59 4.33
CA PRO A 838 22.80 36.35 4.95
C PRO A 838 22.18 36.10 6.33
N PHE A 839 21.80 34.84 6.59
CA PHE A 839 21.28 34.32 7.88
C PHE A 839 19.97 34.94 8.38
N LYS A 840 19.35 35.85 7.61
CA LYS A 840 18.14 36.59 8.02
C LYS A 840 16.93 36.26 7.16
N ARG A 841 17.13 35.84 5.91
CA ARG A 841 16.06 35.60 4.94
C ARG A 841 15.78 34.10 4.76
N PRO A 842 14.70 33.55 5.35
CA PRO A 842 14.36 32.14 5.21
C PRO A 842 13.87 31.75 3.81
N ALA A 843 13.37 32.72 3.02
CA ALA A 843 12.82 32.51 1.68
C ALA A 843 13.69 33.14 0.56
N SER A 844 14.97 32.78 0.50
CA SER A 844 15.91 33.35 -0.48
C SER A 844 15.80 32.76 -1.89
N SER A 845 16.28 33.51 -2.89
CA SER A 845 16.32 33.15 -4.31
C SER A 845 17.43 32.14 -4.62
N PHE A 846 18.64 32.31 -4.07
CA PHE A 846 19.77 31.43 -4.39
C PHE A 846 19.97 30.34 -3.33
N PRO A 847 20.16 29.06 -3.70
CA PRO A 847 19.88 28.42 -5.00
C PRO A 847 18.40 28.04 -5.16
N SER A 848 18.01 27.47 -6.31
CA SER A 848 16.66 26.95 -6.57
C SER A 848 16.51 25.48 -6.19
N ASN A 849 15.55 25.19 -5.30
CA ASN A 849 15.20 23.82 -4.89
C ASN A 849 14.71 22.99 -6.08
N HIS A 850 13.76 23.51 -6.85
CA HIS A 850 13.17 22.79 -7.97
C HIS A 850 14.22 22.42 -9.01
N THR A 851 15.07 23.37 -9.39
CA THR A 851 16.13 23.12 -10.38
C THR A 851 17.16 22.12 -9.86
N THR A 852 17.70 22.33 -8.65
CA THR A 852 18.74 21.46 -8.09
C THR A 852 18.26 20.02 -7.95
N VAL A 853 17.05 19.82 -7.39
CA VAL A 853 16.47 18.49 -7.19
C VAL A 853 16.19 17.80 -8.52
N THR A 854 15.64 18.51 -9.50
CA THR A 854 15.36 17.92 -10.83
C THR A 854 16.64 17.48 -11.52
N TRP A 855 17.66 18.35 -11.58
CA TRP A 855 18.94 18.02 -12.21
C TRP A 855 19.64 16.88 -11.48
N ALA A 856 19.63 16.89 -10.15
CA ALA A 856 20.21 15.83 -9.33
C ALA A 856 19.52 14.47 -9.54
N ALA A 857 18.19 14.43 -9.58
CA ALA A 857 17.44 13.21 -9.81
C ALA A 857 17.55 12.69 -11.26
N VAL A 858 17.66 13.58 -12.25
CA VAL A 858 17.73 13.20 -13.66
C VAL A 858 19.12 12.70 -14.08
N THR A 859 20.18 13.26 -13.52
CA THR A 859 21.58 13.00 -13.94
C THR A 859 21.96 11.52 -13.89
N PRO A 860 21.63 10.73 -12.85
CA PRO A 860 21.93 9.29 -12.83
C PRO A 860 21.31 8.53 -13.99
N PHE A 861 20.05 8.84 -14.38
CA PHE A 861 19.40 8.20 -15.54
C PHE A 861 20.05 8.61 -16.86
N ALA A 862 20.33 9.91 -17.01
CA ALA A 862 20.97 10.44 -18.20
C ALA A 862 22.33 9.80 -18.45
N LYS A 863 23.11 9.56 -17.40
CA LYS A 863 24.42 8.88 -17.49
C LYS A 863 24.32 7.36 -17.59
N GLU A 864 23.41 6.73 -16.84
CA GLU A 864 23.24 5.27 -16.86
C GLU A 864 22.83 4.76 -18.24
N TYR A 865 21.87 5.44 -18.88
CA TYR A 865 21.22 4.99 -20.10
C TYR A 865 21.70 5.75 -21.35
N ASP A 866 22.76 6.54 -21.23
CA ASP A 866 23.26 7.40 -22.31
C ASP A 866 22.15 8.25 -22.97
N ALA A 867 21.38 8.91 -22.12
CA ALA A 867 20.14 9.61 -22.47
C ALA A 867 20.27 11.14 -22.23
N PRO A 868 21.09 11.87 -23.02
CA PRO A 868 21.36 13.30 -22.79
C PRO A 868 20.13 14.20 -22.96
N TRP A 869 19.11 13.74 -23.69
CA TRP A 869 17.83 14.45 -23.87
C TRP A 869 17.13 14.74 -22.53
N LEU A 870 17.40 13.95 -21.49
CA LEU A 870 16.85 14.15 -20.16
C LEU A 870 17.32 15.48 -19.51
N TYR A 871 18.50 15.99 -19.85
CA TYR A 871 18.93 17.33 -19.40
C TYR A 871 18.09 18.45 -20.03
N GLY A 872 17.56 18.23 -21.25
CA GLY A 872 16.57 19.12 -21.86
C GLY A 872 15.26 19.15 -21.06
N VAL A 873 14.81 18.01 -20.54
CA VAL A 873 13.66 17.94 -19.63
C VAL A 873 13.95 18.67 -18.32
N ALA A 874 15.14 18.48 -17.74
CA ALA A 874 15.57 19.19 -16.53
C ALA A 874 15.71 20.71 -16.75
N ALA A 875 16.04 21.16 -17.97
CA ALA A 875 16.08 22.58 -18.33
C ALA A 875 14.69 23.25 -18.25
N LEU A 876 13.60 22.52 -18.48
CA LEU A 876 12.24 23.04 -18.31
C LEU A 876 11.96 23.47 -16.86
N ALA A 877 12.58 22.85 -15.86
CA ALA A 877 12.50 23.29 -14.46
C ALA A 877 13.12 24.68 -14.26
N ASN A 878 14.22 24.97 -14.96
CA ASN A 878 14.88 26.29 -14.93
C ASN A 878 13.94 27.35 -15.53
N ALA A 879 13.42 27.07 -16.72
CA ALA A 879 12.50 27.96 -17.43
C ALA A 879 11.25 28.25 -16.59
N GLY A 880 10.67 27.23 -15.96
CA GLY A 880 9.50 27.39 -15.10
C GLY A 880 9.77 28.22 -13.85
N ARG A 881 10.94 28.08 -13.22
CA ARG A 881 11.34 28.91 -12.06
C ARG A 881 11.56 30.38 -12.44
N ILE A 882 12.13 30.64 -13.61
CA ILE A 882 12.28 31.99 -14.15
C ILE A 882 10.89 32.58 -14.51
N ALA A 883 10.02 31.79 -15.15
CA ALA A 883 8.66 32.19 -15.50
C ALA A 883 7.80 32.55 -14.27
N SER A 884 8.00 31.83 -13.16
CA SER A 884 7.32 32.06 -11.88
C SER A 884 7.83 33.29 -11.10
N ARG A 885 8.91 33.95 -11.56
CA ARG A 885 9.56 35.09 -10.88
C ARG A 885 10.14 34.76 -9.49
N GLU A 886 10.30 33.48 -9.16
CA GLU A 886 10.91 33.02 -7.91
C GLU A 886 12.45 33.05 -7.94
N HIS A 887 13.08 33.00 -9.13
CA HIS A 887 14.52 32.84 -9.28
C HIS A 887 15.11 33.66 -10.44
N TRP A 888 16.34 34.17 -10.26
CA TRP A 888 17.13 34.79 -11.32
C TRP A 888 17.71 33.74 -12.29
N LEU A 889 18.11 34.14 -13.50
CA LEU A 889 18.73 33.20 -14.46
C LEU A 889 19.98 32.57 -13.84
N SER A 890 20.86 33.40 -13.27
CA SER A 890 22.08 32.93 -12.62
C SER A 890 21.85 31.99 -11.44
N ASP A 891 20.74 32.16 -10.70
CA ASP A 891 20.36 31.22 -9.64
C ASP A 891 20.08 29.84 -10.23
N THR A 892 19.29 29.79 -11.32
CA THR A 892 18.92 28.53 -11.95
C THR A 892 20.09 27.83 -12.62
N VAL A 893 20.99 28.58 -13.28
CA VAL A 893 22.24 28.04 -13.87
C VAL A 893 23.18 27.48 -12.79
N ALA A 894 23.36 28.19 -11.67
CA ALA A 894 24.16 27.66 -10.57
C ALA A 894 23.52 26.41 -9.95
N SER A 895 22.18 26.39 -9.87
CA SER A 895 21.42 25.27 -9.30
C SER A 895 21.47 24.02 -10.19
N SER A 896 21.46 24.18 -11.53
CA SER A 896 21.57 23.05 -12.45
C SER A 896 22.96 22.43 -12.41
N LEU A 897 24.02 23.25 -12.30
CA LEU A 897 25.39 22.78 -12.11
C LEU A 897 25.57 22.04 -10.78
N LEU A 898 25.03 22.60 -9.69
CA LEU A 898 25.04 21.95 -8.38
C LEU A 898 24.27 20.61 -8.42
N GLY A 899 23.08 20.60 -9.02
CA GLY A 899 22.29 19.38 -9.18
C GLY A 899 23.00 18.33 -10.03
N PHE A 900 23.60 18.73 -11.16
CA PHE A 900 24.39 17.84 -12.01
C PHE A 900 25.57 17.22 -11.25
N ALA A 901 26.35 18.03 -10.53
CA ALA A 901 27.50 17.55 -9.76
C ALA A 901 27.08 16.54 -8.68
N ILE A 902 26.00 16.82 -7.94
CA ILE A 902 25.46 15.89 -6.95
C ILE A 902 24.97 14.60 -7.61
N GLY A 903 24.22 14.68 -8.69
CA GLY A 903 23.72 13.51 -9.41
C GLY A 903 24.83 12.66 -10.01
N ASP A 904 25.87 13.29 -10.56
CA ASP A 904 27.05 12.60 -11.08
C ASP A 904 27.81 11.87 -9.98
N PHE A 905 28.04 12.54 -8.84
CA PHE A 905 28.69 11.94 -7.69
C PHE A 905 28.00 10.63 -7.27
N PHE A 906 26.67 10.64 -7.11
CA PHE A 906 25.93 9.43 -6.72
C PHE A 906 25.91 8.35 -7.79
N TRP A 907 25.93 8.73 -9.07
CA TRP A 907 26.04 7.80 -10.18
C TRP A 907 27.41 7.10 -10.20
N GLN A 908 28.51 7.83 -9.91
CA GLN A 908 29.87 7.30 -9.82
C GLN A 908 30.08 6.44 -8.58
N GLU A 909 29.59 6.89 -7.42
CA GLU A 909 29.76 6.18 -6.14
C GLU A 909 29.16 4.77 -6.19
N ARG A 910 28.04 4.60 -6.92
CA ARG A 910 27.41 3.29 -7.15
C ARG A 910 28.21 2.34 -8.06
N ARG A 911 29.23 2.85 -8.75
CA ARG A 911 30.06 2.11 -9.71
C ARG A 911 31.45 1.81 -9.20
N LYS A 912 31.87 2.40 -8.07
CA LYS A 912 33.12 2.00 -7.42
C LYS A 912 32.98 0.53 -6.99
N PRO A 913 33.89 -0.37 -7.39
CA PRO A 913 33.95 -1.71 -6.82
C PRO A 913 33.95 -1.58 -5.30
N GLY A 914 33.15 -2.41 -4.62
CA GLY A 914 33.10 -2.40 -3.16
C GLY A 914 34.43 -2.87 -2.59
N ASP A 915 35.38 -1.97 -2.45
CA ASP A 915 36.68 -2.26 -1.84
C ASP A 915 36.46 -2.61 -0.36
N GLY A 916 36.62 -3.90 -0.04
CA GLY A 916 36.98 -4.35 1.30
C GLY A 916 35.85 -4.69 2.29
N ALA A 917 34.63 -5.03 1.86
CA ALA A 917 33.66 -5.60 2.81
C ALA A 917 34.00 -7.09 3.09
N PRO A 918 34.24 -7.50 4.37
CA PRO A 918 34.56 -8.88 4.70
C PRO A 918 33.41 -9.81 4.33
N LYS A 919 33.68 -10.83 3.50
CA LYS A 919 32.71 -11.89 3.20
C LYS A 919 32.91 -13.03 4.20
N VAL A 920 31.85 -13.36 4.93
CA VAL A 920 31.83 -14.47 5.88
C VAL A 920 31.34 -15.72 5.16
N ALA A 921 32.22 -16.71 4.98
CA ALA A 921 31.87 -18.03 4.46
C ALA A 921 31.75 -19.02 5.63
N VAL A 922 30.62 -19.74 5.68
CA VAL A 922 30.35 -20.76 6.71
C VAL A 922 30.38 -22.14 6.04
N GLY A 923 31.33 -22.97 6.45
CA GLY A 923 31.43 -24.37 6.03
C GLY A 923 31.49 -25.32 7.24
N PRO A 924 31.42 -26.65 7.02
CA PRO A 924 31.40 -27.64 8.09
C PRO A 924 32.61 -27.59 9.05
N GLY A 925 33.70 -26.92 8.65
CA GLY A 925 34.93 -26.74 9.43
C GLY A 925 35.11 -25.37 10.11
N GLY A 926 34.11 -24.48 10.08
CA GLY A 926 34.17 -23.17 10.77
C GLY A 926 33.85 -21.95 9.90
N VAL A 927 33.90 -20.78 10.54
CA VAL A 927 33.62 -19.46 9.95
C VAL A 927 34.92 -18.84 9.44
N SER A 928 35.04 -18.62 8.13
CA SER A 928 36.20 -17.93 7.55
C SER A 928 35.80 -16.55 7.03
N VAL A 929 36.60 -15.54 7.37
CA VAL A 929 36.49 -14.17 6.83
C VAL A 929 37.48 -14.04 5.68
N MET A 930 36.98 -13.80 4.46
CA MET A 930 37.82 -13.59 3.28
C MET A 930 37.91 -12.10 2.93
N TRP A 931 39.13 -11.66 2.63
CA TRP A 931 39.44 -10.34 2.09
C TRP A 931 39.99 -10.52 0.67
N GLU A 932 39.31 -9.96 -0.32
CA GLU A 932 39.88 -9.79 -1.66
C GLU A 932 40.49 -8.39 -1.73
N THR A 933 41.82 -8.32 -1.86
CA THR A 933 42.50 -7.07 -2.22
C THR A 933 42.69 -7.03 -3.72
N LYS A 934 42.07 -6.07 -4.40
CA LYS A 934 42.70 -5.32 -5.49
C LYS A 934 41.93 -4.07 -5.83
#